data_AF-A0A537R7L0-F1
#
_entry.id   AF-A0A537R7L0-F1
#
_cell.length_a   1.000
_cell.length_b   1.000
_cell.length_c   1.000
_cell.angle_alpha   90.00
_cell.angle_beta   90.00
_cell.angle_gamma   90.00
#
_symmetry.space_group_name_H-M   'P 1'
#
loop_
_entity.id
_entity.type
_entity.pdbx_description
1 polymer ?
#
loop_
_entity_poly.entity_id
_entity_poly.type
_entity_poly.pdbx_seq_one_letter_code
_entity_poly.pdbx_strand_id
1 'polypeptide(L)'
;MPSPISGHNSRVTRMGHVLAATPRTENPLLMELTGLDESVCVNLKFRFRAEGTVSVFGNNQTEETMTDPTRHPGSREEDAWLSDEQIEQCAPAETEPFQSPVPTRMISNGEYMPHPQTKQQQHVEFRIKELAETASKKLGISRRHFLEGTGGLAASFIAINEAFGKPFFKVSPVEMYEPAAYAERGTPSDVFVFDDQTHIVRSSTNTPQGLRALAQGPGPVSAGAGFTANPFNGVGGNPAGVDELGSPWTDWNPAQLGPDSPPNPGMPTTALGEFHLGQYINRLYLQAQTSVSIISNANTALFAPPGGGTAVPASNITESLVGEILTGYQTSQCRDFINTLAGSTRALAHGQIYPGPGNLADPAFGDYTQWQIEFVQPDSWKGYNVAFAASASPGAQFMRWRLDDEAIAYPTYAIIDQNKGQLKKHPGFFNICIHKGLSANGTQPFGPNDLPNFGNPDDIVKAATDWRQFNFIIYHSCIRPSFWVLQALQDIENLPGAMPPTLLRDSHGHSVPNIRWSTQFAQIAGGKYQAGAEPSSNSPSSHFPLRNVYAELGTTMASMIVTFPTVWAHLIGQLLYYMGEDHIVFGSDSLWYGGPQWQIDALWRFQIPDQIQDKWKYPSLDHRAKRKILGLNSARLYGLDGSARRPVGAYASPYKQGSLADYASYMQPGSSIDDVLHGPGYPEPIMPASLLPNDNFTKMKRNYAEMGLGRSNTRFGWMRTRG
;
A
#
# COMPACT_ATOMS: atom_id res chain seq x y z
N MET A 1 25.14 -35.93 -37.61
CA MET A 1 25.19 -37.28 -38.22
C MET A 1 26.42 -37.99 -37.69
N PRO A 2 26.47 -39.34 -37.70
CA PRO A 2 25.69 -40.30 -36.91
C PRO A 2 26.55 -40.82 -35.71
N SER A 3 26.11 -41.56 -34.68
CA SER A 3 25.13 -42.67 -34.55
C SER A 3 25.56 -43.98 -35.25
N PRO A 4 25.00 -45.17 -34.95
CA PRO A 4 24.32 -45.70 -33.74
C PRO A 4 25.04 -46.97 -33.17
N ILE A 5 24.45 -47.86 -32.33
CA ILE A 5 23.62 -49.05 -32.72
C ILE A 5 22.99 -49.75 -31.47
N SER A 6 21.84 -50.43 -31.70
CA SER A 6 20.97 -51.35 -30.89
C SER A 6 21.51 -52.08 -29.62
N GLY A 7 20.71 -52.71 -28.74
CA GLY A 7 19.29 -53.14 -28.67
C GLY A 7 19.12 -54.06 -27.42
N HIS A 8 17.96 -54.62 -26.99
CA HIS A 8 16.70 -54.99 -27.64
C HIS A 8 15.56 -55.18 -26.59
N ASN A 9 14.32 -55.50 -26.99
CA ASN A 9 13.15 -55.67 -26.09
C ASN A 9 12.93 -57.11 -25.59
N SER A 10 12.28 -57.28 -24.43
CA SER A 10 11.23 -58.30 -24.24
C SER A 10 10.22 -57.97 -23.11
N ARG A 11 8.94 -58.31 -23.32
CA ARG A 11 7.87 -58.40 -22.30
C ARG A 11 7.31 -59.81 -22.34
N VAL A 12 6.99 -60.41 -21.20
CA VAL A 12 6.11 -61.58 -21.10
C VAL A 12 5.20 -61.42 -19.88
N THR A 13 3.93 -61.80 -20.02
CA THR A 13 2.88 -61.68 -18.99
C THR A 13 2.31 -63.06 -18.66
N ARG A 14 1.92 -63.33 -17.40
CA ARG A 14 0.94 -64.37 -17.05
C ARG A 14 0.26 -64.10 -15.70
N MET A 15 -0.94 -64.66 -15.53
CA MET A 15 -1.82 -64.52 -14.36
C MET A 15 -2.01 -65.87 -13.63
N GLY A 16 -2.49 -65.83 -12.38
CA GLY A 16 -3.67 -66.63 -12.01
C GLY A 16 -3.65 -67.48 -10.72
N HIS A 17 -4.43 -67.03 -9.72
CA HIS A 17 -5.27 -67.83 -8.78
C HIS A 17 -4.61 -68.83 -7.77
N VAL A 18 -5.26 -69.27 -6.67
CA VAL A 18 -6.15 -68.67 -5.64
C VAL A 18 -6.46 -69.75 -4.56
N LEU A 19 -6.82 -69.37 -3.31
CA LEU A 19 -7.59 -70.05 -2.22
C LEU A 19 -7.03 -69.58 -0.84
N ALA A 20 -7.77 -69.07 0.16
CA ALA A 20 -8.92 -69.58 0.97
C ALA A 20 -8.48 -70.56 2.10
N ALA A 21 -8.98 -70.55 3.35
CA ALA A 21 -10.05 -69.76 4.02
C ALA A 21 -9.84 -69.66 5.57
N THR A 22 -10.76 -69.03 6.31
CA THR A 22 -10.82 -68.94 7.79
C THR A 22 -11.81 -69.94 8.43
N PRO A 23 -11.80 -70.10 9.77
CA PRO A 23 -13.07 -69.99 10.53
C PRO A 23 -12.99 -69.28 11.91
N ARG A 24 -14.15 -69.22 12.60
CA ARG A 24 -14.48 -68.58 13.91
C ARG A 24 -14.12 -69.51 15.11
N THR A 25 -14.37 -69.27 16.41
CA THR A 25 -15.31 -68.44 17.25
C THR A 25 -14.56 -67.87 18.50
N GLU A 26 -15.08 -67.10 19.49
CA GLU A 26 -16.37 -67.05 20.22
C GLU A 26 -16.75 -65.63 20.75
N ASN A 27 -17.96 -65.50 21.31
CA ASN A 27 -18.58 -64.31 21.94
C ASN A 27 -19.74 -64.79 22.85
N PRO A 28 -20.10 -64.09 23.95
CA PRO A 28 -21.52 -63.66 24.04
C PRO A 28 -21.83 -62.35 24.85
N LEU A 29 -22.70 -61.50 24.25
CA LEU A 29 -23.90 -60.86 24.86
C LEU A 29 -23.71 -59.82 26.01
N LEU A 30 -24.47 -58.71 26.17
CA LEU A 30 -25.60 -58.02 25.48
C LEU A 30 -25.26 -56.49 25.43
N MET A 31 -26.06 -55.43 25.19
CA MET A 31 -27.43 -55.04 24.72
C MET A 31 -27.36 -53.49 24.44
N GLU A 32 -28.22 -52.76 23.71
CA GLU A 32 -29.44 -53.09 22.95
C GLU A 32 -29.60 -52.25 21.63
N LEU A 33 -30.53 -51.27 21.56
CA LEU A 33 -31.15 -50.71 20.32
C LEU A 33 -31.33 -49.17 20.31
N THR A 34 -31.22 -48.57 19.09
CA THR A 34 -31.97 -47.37 18.57
C THR A 34 -31.83 -45.99 19.26
N GLY A 35 -32.04 -44.84 18.60
CA GLY A 35 -32.23 -44.53 17.17
C GLY A 35 -32.94 -43.17 16.91
N LEU A 36 -32.44 -42.37 15.96
CA LEU A 36 -33.03 -41.16 15.31
C LEU A 36 -33.49 -39.94 16.16
N ASP A 37 -32.72 -38.84 15.99
CA ASP A 37 -33.15 -37.47 15.63
C ASP A 37 -33.79 -36.44 16.62
N GLU A 38 -33.67 -35.17 16.22
CA GLU A 38 -34.32 -33.90 16.61
C GLU A 38 -34.44 -33.43 18.09
N SER A 39 -33.66 -32.37 18.38
CA SER A 39 -34.10 -31.09 18.99
C SER A 39 -34.22 -30.89 20.52
N VAL A 40 -34.49 -29.62 20.88
CA VAL A 40 -34.83 -29.02 22.21
C VAL A 40 -33.67 -28.62 23.15
N CYS A 41 -33.72 -27.33 23.53
CA CYS A 41 -32.86 -26.61 24.46
C CYS A 41 -33.10 -26.96 25.94
N VAL A 42 -32.22 -26.53 26.86
CA VAL A 42 -32.53 -25.57 27.96
C VAL A 42 -31.33 -25.39 28.93
N ASN A 43 -31.20 -24.17 29.47
CA ASN A 43 -30.25 -23.75 30.52
C ASN A 43 -30.23 -24.63 31.78
N LEU A 44 -29.09 -24.69 32.47
CA LEU A 44 -29.08 -24.64 33.95
C LEU A 44 -27.78 -24.04 34.51
N LYS A 45 -27.92 -23.19 35.53
CA LYS A 45 -26.82 -22.50 36.23
C LYS A 45 -26.25 -23.39 37.34
N PHE A 46 -24.95 -23.31 37.59
CA PHE A 46 -24.35 -23.73 38.86
C PHE A 46 -23.71 -22.55 39.60
N ARG A 47 -24.09 -22.39 40.86
CA ARG A 47 -23.39 -21.57 41.86
C ARG A 47 -22.55 -22.51 42.73
N PHE A 48 -21.39 -22.04 43.18
CA PHE A 48 -20.78 -22.52 44.42
C PHE A 48 -20.43 -21.31 45.31
N ARG A 49 -20.54 -21.49 46.63
CA ARG A 49 -20.34 -20.43 47.64
C ARG A 49 -20.00 -21.04 49.00
N ALA A 50 -18.77 -20.81 49.47
CA ALA A 50 -18.28 -20.92 50.85
C ALA A 50 -16.84 -20.33 50.82
N GLU A 51 -16.55 -19.14 51.33
CA GLU A 51 -16.52 -18.67 52.73
C GLU A 51 -15.28 -19.15 53.50
N GLY A 52 -14.40 -18.20 53.87
CA GLY A 52 -13.06 -18.45 54.44
C GLY A 52 -12.23 -17.18 54.69
N THR A 53 -12.52 -16.51 55.81
CA THR A 53 -11.82 -15.36 56.46
C THR A 53 -10.27 -15.44 56.54
N VAL A 54 -9.44 -14.37 56.65
CA VAL A 54 -9.67 -12.91 56.86
C VAL A 54 -8.39 -12.06 56.55
N SER A 55 -8.57 -10.79 56.12
CA SER A 55 -7.62 -9.63 56.08
C SER A 55 -6.26 -9.78 55.33
N VAL A 56 -5.52 -8.74 54.90
CA VAL A 56 -5.38 -7.30 55.27
C VAL A 56 -5.08 -6.40 54.04
N PHE A 57 -5.61 -5.16 54.04
CA PHE A 57 -5.31 -3.96 53.20
C PHE A 57 -5.29 -4.03 51.65
N GLY A 58 -5.95 -3.05 51.02
CA GLY A 58 -5.80 -2.69 49.60
C GLY A 58 -7.08 -2.10 49.00
N ASN A 59 -7.09 -0.80 48.68
CA ASN A 59 -8.24 -0.17 48.02
C ASN A 59 -8.32 -0.59 46.54
N ASN A 60 -9.48 -1.06 46.10
CA ASN A 60 -9.94 -0.99 44.72
C ASN A 60 -11.46 -0.75 44.74
N GLN A 61 -11.90 0.42 44.28
CA GLN A 61 -13.28 0.59 43.84
C GLN A 61 -13.35 0.13 42.39
N THR A 62 -14.04 -0.99 42.14
CA THR A 62 -14.47 -1.36 40.79
C THR A 62 -15.71 -0.55 40.46
N GLU A 63 -15.68 0.23 39.39
CA GLU A 63 -16.88 0.85 38.84
C GLU A 63 -17.80 -0.24 38.27
N GLU A 64 -19.02 -0.34 38.80
CA GLU A 64 -20.07 -1.15 38.18
C GLU A 64 -20.60 -0.39 36.97
N THR A 65 -20.32 -0.90 35.76
CA THR A 65 -20.93 -0.41 34.52
C THR A 65 -22.43 -0.73 34.55
N MET A 66 -23.25 0.25 34.93
CA MET A 66 -24.71 0.11 34.91
C MET A 66 -25.21 0.04 33.46
N THR A 67 -25.62 -1.16 33.03
CA THR A 67 -26.46 -1.33 31.83
C THR A 67 -27.85 -0.76 32.12
N ASP A 68 -28.24 0.31 31.45
CA ASP A 68 -29.57 0.90 31.61
C ASP A 68 -30.68 -0.07 31.12
N PRO A 69 -31.65 -0.44 31.98
CA PRO A 69 -32.74 -1.34 31.60
C PRO A 69 -33.77 -0.75 30.63
N THR A 70 -33.66 0.51 30.18
CA THR A 70 -34.56 1.04 29.12
C THR A 70 -34.11 0.69 27.70
N ARG A 71 -32.80 0.44 27.48
CA ARG A 71 -32.23 0.15 26.17
C ARG A 71 -32.47 -1.32 25.79
N HIS A 72 -32.88 -1.58 24.54
CA HIS A 72 -33.20 -2.94 24.09
C HIS A 72 -31.94 -3.70 23.66
N PRO A 73 -31.77 -5.00 24.02
CA PRO A 73 -30.64 -5.79 23.55
C PRO A 73 -30.55 -5.87 22.02
N GLY A 74 -29.42 -5.47 21.46
CA GLY A 74 -29.19 -5.35 20.02
C GLY A 74 -29.78 -4.09 19.36
N SER A 75 -30.09 -3.05 20.14
CA SER A 75 -30.48 -1.73 19.64
C SER A 75 -29.26 -0.80 19.50
N ARG A 76 -29.30 0.18 18.59
CA ARG A 76 -28.17 1.12 18.43
C ARG A 76 -28.01 2.02 19.67
N GLU A 77 -29.09 2.19 20.41
CA GLU A 77 -29.12 2.84 21.72
C GLU A 77 -28.26 2.08 22.74
N GLU A 78 -28.21 0.74 22.71
CA GLU A 78 -27.30 -0.06 23.55
C GLU A 78 -25.82 0.12 23.16
N ASP A 79 -25.52 0.18 21.86
CA ASP A 79 -24.16 0.40 21.33
C ASP A 79 -23.64 1.85 21.52
N ALA A 80 -24.51 2.81 21.87
CA ALA A 80 -24.17 4.23 21.91
C ALA A 80 -23.70 4.72 23.30
N TRP A 81 -22.49 5.26 23.38
CA TRP A 81 -21.95 5.89 24.60
C TRP A 81 -22.47 7.33 24.83
N LEU A 82 -23.45 7.77 24.03
CA LEU A 82 -24.22 9.00 24.29
C LEU A 82 -25.09 8.83 25.54
N SER A 83 -25.18 9.89 26.35
CA SER A 83 -26.23 9.98 27.39
C SER A 83 -27.62 10.14 26.75
N ASP A 84 -28.68 9.83 27.49
CA ASP A 84 -30.03 9.88 26.90
C ASP A 84 -30.43 11.29 26.46
N GLU A 85 -29.96 12.34 27.15
CA GLU A 85 -30.16 13.74 26.75
C GLU A 85 -29.35 14.13 25.49
N GLN A 86 -28.32 13.36 25.13
CA GLN A 86 -27.58 13.49 23.87
C GLN A 86 -28.25 12.70 22.75
N ILE A 87 -28.82 11.52 23.05
CA ILE A 87 -29.65 10.73 22.12
C ILE A 87 -30.91 11.52 21.74
N GLU A 88 -31.57 12.21 22.69
CA GLU A 88 -32.72 13.10 22.43
C GLU A 88 -32.42 14.28 21.48
N GLN A 89 -31.14 14.63 21.31
CA GLN A 89 -30.67 15.65 20.37
C GLN A 89 -30.23 15.08 19.02
N CYS A 90 -30.22 13.76 18.88
CA CYS A 90 -29.82 13.02 17.68
C CYS A 90 -31.03 12.40 16.95
N ALA A 91 -30.74 11.67 15.87
CA ALA A 91 -31.59 10.64 15.28
C ALA A 91 -30.69 9.63 14.53
N PRO A 92 -31.15 8.42 14.19
CA PRO A 92 -30.39 7.50 13.37
C PRO A 92 -30.11 8.09 11.98
N ALA A 93 -28.85 8.04 11.51
CA ALA A 93 -28.40 8.72 10.30
C ALA A 93 -29.13 8.28 9.01
N GLU A 94 -29.63 7.05 8.96
CA GLU A 94 -30.44 6.50 7.87
C GLU A 94 -31.84 7.14 7.78
N THR A 95 -32.30 7.79 8.86
CA THR A 95 -33.54 8.58 8.87
C THR A 95 -33.36 9.99 8.28
N GLU A 96 -32.13 10.40 7.93
CA GLU A 96 -31.88 11.70 7.29
C GLU A 96 -32.72 11.84 6.00
N PRO A 97 -33.58 12.87 5.87
CA PRO A 97 -34.44 13.05 4.69
C PRO A 97 -33.68 13.32 3.37
N PHE A 98 -32.35 13.46 3.40
CA PHE A 98 -31.52 13.77 2.25
C PHE A 98 -30.11 13.18 2.36
N GLN A 99 -29.96 11.91 1.97
CA GLN A 99 -28.66 11.22 1.90
C GLN A 99 -27.79 11.80 0.76
N SER A 100 -26.98 12.81 1.08
CA SER A 100 -26.17 13.57 0.10
C SER A 100 -24.93 12.77 -0.39
N PRO A 101 -24.52 12.91 -1.67
CA PRO A 101 -23.40 12.14 -2.25
C PRO A 101 -22.03 12.54 -1.71
N VAL A 102 -21.90 13.77 -1.22
CA VAL A 102 -20.82 14.23 -0.34
C VAL A 102 -21.49 14.65 0.98
N PRO A 103 -21.06 14.14 2.14
CA PRO A 103 -21.72 14.43 3.41
C PRO A 103 -21.74 15.92 3.71
N THR A 104 -22.94 16.43 4.00
CA THR A 104 -23.17 17.80 4.45
C THR A 104 -23.43 17.87 5.96
N ARG A 105 -23.42 16.75 6.69
CA ARG A 105 -23.62 16.69 8.15
C ARG A 105 -22.62 15.74 8.78
N MET A 106 -22.29 16.00 10.05
CA MET A 106 -21.52 15.09 10.88
C MET A 106 -22.44 13.95 11.35
N ILE A 107 -22.00 12.71 11.08
CA ILE A 107 -22.59 11.50 11.65
C ILE A 107 -21.59 11.00 12.70
N SER A 108 -22.09 10.60 13.86
CA SER A 108 -21.34 9.92 14.91
C SER A 108 -21.63 8.43 14.87
N ASN A 109 -20.68 7.58 15.27
CA ASN A 109 -20.93 6.17 15.53
C ASN A 109 -21.81 5.95 16.77
N GLY A 110 -21.79 6.88 17.73
CA GLY A 110 -22.41 6.77 19.06
C GLY A 110 -21.46 7.10 20.20
N GLU A 111 -20.16 7.30 19.94
CA GLU A 111 -19.15 7.58 20.97
C GLU A 111 -19.01 9.07 21.31
N TYR A 112 -19.51 9.96 20.44
CA TYR A 112 -19.41 11.42 20.60
C TYR A 112 -20.65 12.15 20.10
N MET A 113 -20.98 13.29 20.71
CA MET A 113 -22.11 14.12 20.25
C MET A 113 -21.76 14.81 18.92
N PRO A 114 -22.45 14.51 17.80
CA PRO A 114 -22.14 15.12 16.50
C PRO A 114 -22.38 16.64 16.51
N HIS A 115 -21.61 17.40 15.73
CA HIS A 115 -21.80 18.85 15.63
C HIS A 115 -23.03 19.24 14.79
N PRO A 116 -23.73 20.35 15.13
CA PRO A 116 -24.79 20.88 14.29
C PRO A 116 -24.25 21.27 12.90
N GLN A 117 -25.10 21.13 11.88
CA GLN A 117 -24.75 21.51 10.52
C GLN A 117 -24.50 23.02 10.40
N THR A 118 -23.34 23.41 9.85
CA THR A 118 -22.99 24.82 9.62
C THR A 118 -23.85 25.47 8.52
N LYS A 119 -23.94 26.80 8.50
CA LYS A 119 -24.70 27.54 7.47
C LYS A 119 -24.16 27.30 6.05
N GLN A 120 -22.84 27.14 5.91
CA GLN A 120 -22.19 26.82 4.65
C GLN A 120 -22.56 25.39 4.19
N GLN A 121 -22.54 24.41 5.10
CA GLN A 121 -23.00 23.05 4.81
C GLN A 121 -24.50 22.98 4.46
N GLN A 122 -25.35 23.75 5.16
CA GLN A 122 -26.77 23.91 4.81
C GLN A 122 -26.94 24.49 3.41
N HIS A 123 -26.10 25.46 3.03
CA HIS A 123 -26.11 26.05 1.69
C HIS A 123 -25.64 25.06 0.61
N VAL A 124 -24.58 24.28 0.86
CA VAL A 124 -24.20 23.15 0.00
C VAL A 124 -25.36 22.17 -0.14
N GLU A 125 -25.96 21.71 0.96
CA GLU A 125 -27.07 20.75 0.93
C GLU A 125 -28.27 21.28 0.13
N PHE A 126 -28.58 22.56 0.27
CA PHE A 126 -29.60 23.25 -0.54
C PHE A 126 -29.23 23.28 -2.03
N ARG A 127 -27.99 23.66 -2.38
CA ARG A 127 -27.53 23.70 -3.78
C ARG A 127 -27.48 22.32 -4.42
N ILE A 128 -27.10 21.26 -3.68
CA ILE A 128 -27.19 19.87 -4.19
C ILE A 128 -28.65 19.50 -4.46
N LYS A 129 -29.59 19.84 -3.56
CA LYS A 129 -31.03 19.60 -3.79
C LYS A 129 -31.53 20.32 -5.04
N GLU A 130 -31.17 21.59 -5.23
CA GLU A 130 -31.57 22.42 -6.37
C GLU A 130 -31.00 21.88 -7.69
N LEU A 131 -29.69 21.61 -7.74
CA LEU A 131 -29.02 21.03 -8.90
C LEU A 131 -29.57 19.64 -9.25
N ALA A 132 -29.83 18.78 -8.26
CA ALA A 132 -30.43 17.47 -8.46
C ALA A 132 -31.90 17.52 -8.89
N GLU A 133 -32.70 18.46 -8.36
CA GLU A 133 -34.08 18.72 -8.80
C GLU A 133 -34.12 19.14 -10.28
N THR A 134 -33.22 20.02 -10.70
CA THR A 134 -33.09 20.48 -12.09
C THR A 134 -32.59 19.35 -13.00
N ALA A 135 -31.55 18.63 -12.59
CA ALA A 135 -30.90 17.63 -13.43
C ALA A 135 -31.69 16.32 -13.53
N SER A 136 -32.26 15.78 -12.45
CA SER A 136 -33.05 14.56 -12.52
C SER A 136 -34.32 14.75 -13.38
N LYS A 137 -34.96 15.93 -13.32
CA LYS A 137 -36.07 16.29 -14.22
C LYS A 137 -35.65 16.29 -15.68
N LYS A 138 -34.52 16.90 -16.01
CA LYS A 138 -34.01 16.95 -17.40
C LYS A 138 -33.61 15.57 -17.93
N LEU A 139 -33.20 14.66 -17.05
CA LEU A 139 -32.82 13.28 -17.37
C LEU A 139 -33.96 12.26 -17.30
N GLY A 140 -35.16 12.66 -16.84
CA GLY A 140 -36.30 11.76 -16.68
C GLY A 140 -36.16 10.72 -15.56
N ILE A 141 -35.20 10.88 -14.64
CA ILE A 141 -34.94 9.95 -13.54
C ILE A 141 -35.33 10.53 -12.18
N SER A 142 -35.50 9.66 -11.17
CA SER A 142 -35.78 10.10 -9.81
C SER A 142 -34.58 10.84 -9.21
N ARG A 143 -34.82 11.84 -8.35
CA ARG A 143 -33.76 12.57 -7.64
C ARG A 143 -32.84 11.63 -6.84
N ARG A 144 -33.42 10.57 -6.26
CA ARG A 144 -32.67 9.52 -5.57
C ARG A 144 -31.66 8.83 -6.50
N HIS A 145 -32.14 8.32 -7.63
CA HIS A 145 -31.29 7.64 -8.61
C HIS A 145 -30.23 8.56 -9.23
N PHE A 146 -30.55 9.84 -9.40
CA PHE A 146 -29.58 10.87 -9.79
C PHE A 146 -28.45 11.05 -8.77
N LEU A 147 -28.80 11.12 -7.48
CA LEU A 147 -27.85 11.31 -6.37
C LEU A 147 -26.99 10.07 -6.09
N GLU A 148 -27.51 8.87 -6.37
CA GLU A 148 -26.78 7.60 -6.35
C GLU A 148 -25.78 7.48 -7.54
N GLY A 149 -25.94 8.32 -8.58
CA GLY A 149 -25.11 8.34 -9.79
C GLY A 149 -24.00 9.40 -9.82
N THR A 150 -23.19 9.37 -10.89
CA THR A 150 -22.06 10.29 -11.11
C THR A 150 -22.50 11.75 -11.24
N GLY A 151 -23.69 12.01 -11.79
CA GLY A 151 -24.27 13.34 -11.88
C GLY A 151 -24.57 13.98 -10.52
N GLY A 152 -24.95 13.17 -9.51
CA GLY A 152 -25.08 13.59 -8.12
C GLY A 152 -23.75 14.01 -7.49
N LEU A 153 -22.67 13.30 -7.80
CA LEU A 153 -21.32 13.66 -7.36
C LEU A 153 -20.84 14.95 -8.03
N ALA A 154 -21.09 15.13 -9.34
CA ALA A 154 -20.80 16.38 -10.04
C ALA A 154 -21.59 17.57 -9.45
N ALA A 155 -22.89 17.40 -9.20
CA ALA A 155 -23.72 18.39 -8.51
C ALA A 155 -23.20 18.73 -7.11
N SER A 156 -22.64 17.75 -6.38
CA SER A 156 -22.01 17.97 -5.07
C SER A 156 -20.77 18.84 -5.17
N PHE A 157 -19.86 18.57 -6.10
CA PHE A 157 -18.65 19.38 -6.28
C PHE A 157 -18.95 20.78 -6.83
N ILE A 158 -19.97 20.95 -7.67
CA ILE A 158 -20.45 22.28 -8.10
C ILE A 158 -21.00 23.06 -6.91
N ALA A 159 -21.88 22.46 -6.10
CA ALA A 159 -22.43 23.09 -4.91
C ALA A 159 -21.36 23.51 -3.89
N ILE A 160 -20.28 22.73 -3.74
CA ILE A 160 -19.15 23.06 -2.86
C ILE A 160 -18.31 24.21 -3.46
N ASN A 161 -18.01 24.19 -4.76
CA ASN A 161 -17.30 25.29 -5.43
C ASN A 161 -18.07 26.62 -5.31
N GLU A 162 -19.40 26.57 -5.48
CA GLU A 162 -20.29 27.73 -5.33
C GLU A 162 -20.34 28.23 -3.88
N ALA A 163 -20.63 27.35 -2.91
CA ALA A 163 -20.85 27.73 -1.52
C ALA A 163 -19.60 28.24 -0.79
N PHE A 164 -18.40 27.83 -1.24
CA PHE A 164 -17.12 28.27 -0.69
C PHE A 164 -16.33 29.20 -1.64
N GLY A 165 -16.92 29.60 -2.78
CA GLY A 165 -16.45 30.70 -3.62
C GLY A 165 -15.12 30.48 -4.35
N LYS A 166 -14.63 29.23 -4.50
CA LYS A 166 -13.41 28.89 -5.24
C LYS A 166 -13.59 27.57 -6.00
N PRO A 167 -12.92 27.38 -7.16
CA PRO A 167 -12.98 26.13 -7.93
C PRO A 167 -12.07 25.05 -7.32
N PHE A 168 -12.38 24.60 -6.10
CA PHE A 168 -11.66 23.52 -5.42
C PHE A 168 -11.69 22.20 -6.19
N PHE A 169 -12.76 21.95 -6.94
CA PHE A 169 -12.95 20.75 -7.74
C PHE A 169 -13.10 21.08 -9.22
N LYS A 170 -12.32 20.42 -10.08
CA LYS A 170 -12.39 20.56 -11.55
C LYS A 170 -13.57 19.76 -12.11
N VAL A 171 -14.77 20.33 -12.03
CA VAL A 171 -16.05 19.75 -12.48
C VAL A 171 -16.75 20.69 -13.47
N SER A 172 -17.27 20.13 -14.57
CA SER A 172 -18.11 20.85 -15.52
C SER A 172 -19.61 20.63 -15.23
N PRO A 173 -20.49 21.64 -15.37
CA PRO A 173 -21.93 21.46 -15.30
C PRO A 173 -22.50 20.39 -16.24
N VAL A 174 -21.81 20.03 -17.34
CA VAL A 174 -22.23 18.94 -18.24
C VAL A 174 -22.14 17.55 -17.58
N GLU A 175 -21.23 17.38 -16.61
CA GLU A 175 -21.01 16.10 -15.90
C GLU A 175 -22.17 15.73 -14.97
N MET A 176 -23.08 16.68 -14.68
CA MET A 176 -24.37 16.38 -14.06
C MET A 176 -25.31 15.61 -15.00
N TYR A 177 -25.23 15.85 -16.32
CA TYR A 177 -26.20 15.34 -17.29
C TYR A 177 -25.68 14.15 -18.10
N GLU A 178 -24.37 14.09 -18.32
CA GLU A 178 -23.73 13.10 -19.19
C GLU A 178 -22.83 12.16 -18.37
N PRO A 179 -23.29 10.94 -18.03
CA PRO A 179 -22.41 9.90 -17.48
C PRO A 179 -21.22 9.59 -18.41
N ALA A 180 -21.39 9.80 -19.72
CA ALA A 180 -20.31 9.73 -20.71
C ALA A 180 -19.24 10.80 -20.46
N ALA A 181 -19.60 12.06 -20.16
CA ALA A 181 -18.63 13.13 -19.88
C ALA A 181 -17.87 12.93 -18.56
N TYR A 182 -18.46 12.21 -17.60
CA TYR A 182 -17.73 11.71 -16.42
C TYR A 182 -16.78 10.57 -16.80
N ALA A 183 -17.24 9.58 -17.58
CA ALA A 183 -16.43 8.43 -18.02
C ALA A 183 -15.28 8.82 -18.96
N GLU A 184 -15.40 9.92 -19.71
CA GLU A 184 -14.36 10.52 -20.56
C GLU A 184 -13.22 11.17 -19.73
N ARG A 185 -13.45 11.44 -18.44
CA ARG A 185 -12.53 12.17 -17.54
C ARG A 185 -12.05 11.37 -16.32
N GLY A 186 -12.78 10.33 -15.92
CA GLY A 186 -12.36 9.38 -14.89
C GLY A 186 -11.32 8.38 -15.39
N THR A 187 -10.75 7.60 -14.47
CA THR A 187 -9.84 6.50 -14.82
C THR A 187 -10.59 5.43 -15.63
N PRO A 188 -10.13 5.07 -16.85
CA PRO A 188 -10.80 4.04 -17.64
C PRO A 188 -10.76 2.67 -16.96
N SER A 189 -11.87 1.94 -17.03
CA SER A 189 -12.00 0.59 -16.43
C SER A 189 -11.14 -0.51 -17.11
N ASP A 190 -10.33 -0.15 -18.11
CA ASP A 190 -9.38 -1.02 -18.80
C ASP A 190 -7.90 -0.64 -18.56
N VAL A 191 -7.63 0.34 -17.68
CA VAL A 191 -6.27 0.61 -17.22
C VAL A 191 -5.78 -0.61 -16.43
N PHE A 192 -4.76 -1.28 -16.96
CA PHE A 192 -3.97 -2.23 -16.20
C PHE A 192 -3.08 -1.44 -15.24
N VAL A 193 -3.28 -1.66 -13.94
CA VAL A 193 -2.45 -1.07 -12.89
C VAL A 193 -1.50 -2.13 -12.35
N PHE A 194 -0.20 -1.88 -12.43
CA PHE A 194 0.82 -2.63 -11.73
C PHE A 194 1.35 -1.72 -10.63
N ASP A 195 1.44 -2.24 -9.40
CA ASP A 195 1.87 -1.48 -8.23
C ASP A 195 3.19 -2.07 -7.69
N ASP A 196 4.30 -1.43 -8.05
CA ASP A 196 5.66 -1.88 -7.72
C ASP A 196 5.97 -1.84 -6.21
N GLN A 197 5.23 -1.06 -5.42
CA GLN A 197 5.45 -0.94 -3.98
C GLN A 197 4.15 -0.97 -3.18
N THR A 198 3.91 -2.08 -2.50
CA THR A 198 2.85 -2.20 -1.50
C THR A 198 3.40 -2.87 -0.23
N HIS A 199 2.77 -2.62 0.92
CA HIS A 199 3.18 -3.23 2.18
C HIS A 199 2.06 -4.06 2.82
N ILE A 200 2.47 -5.13 3.52
CA ILE A 200 1.65 -5.90 4.45
C ILE A 200 2.41 -5.92 5.77
N VAL A 201 1.67 -5.86 6.89
CA VAL A 201 2.19 -6.01 8.25
C VAL A 201 1.76 -7.36 8.79
N ARG A 202 2.67 -8.11 9.40
CA ARG A 202 2.36 -9.41 10.02
C ARG A 202 1.49 -9.21 11.26
N SER A 203 0.54 -10.12 11.49
CA SER A 203 -0.55 -9.98 12.48
C SER A 203 -0.08 -9.78 13.93
N SER A 204 1.19 -10.05 14.26
CA SER A 204 1.80 -9.81 15.57
C SER A 204 2.48 -8.45 15.74
N THR A 205 2.35 -7.52 14.79
CA THR A 205 2.99 -6.19 14.83
C THR A 205 2.00 -5.04 14.59
N ASN A 206 2.19 -3.92 15.31
CA ASN A 206 1.25 -2.80 15.37
C ASN A 206 1.89 -1.46 14.97
N THR A 207 2.75 -1.49 13.96
CA THR A 207 3.49 -0.36 13.37
C THR A 207 3.23 -0.32 11.85
N PRO A 208 3.44 0.82 11.14
CA PRO A 208 4.02 2.10 11.55
C PRO A 208 2.98 3.24 11.63
N GLN A 209 2.41 3.48 12.82
CA GLN A 209 1.29 4.41 13.01
C GLN A 209 1.53 5.85 12.53
N GLY A 210 2.77 6.35 12.61
CA GLY A 210 3.10 7.71 12.18
C GLY A 210 2.88 7.97 10.68
N LEU A 211 3.04 6.96 9.81
CA LEU A 211 2.77 7.10 8.37
C LEU A 211 1.28 7.21 8.08
N ARG A 212 0.45 6.46 8.84
CA ARG A 212 -1.00 6.51 8.75
C ARG A 212 -1.55 7.83 9.29
N ALA A 213 -1.09 8.25 10.47
CA ALA A 213 -1.47 9.54 11.06
C ALA A 213 -1.10 10.72 10.14
N LEU A 214 0.09 10.71 9.53
CA LEU A 214 0.49 11.72 8.55
C LEU A 214 -0.56 11.90 7.45
N ALA A 215 -0.93 10.82 6.75
CA ALA A 215 -1.87 10.90 5.64
C ALA A 215 -3.32 11.14 6.08
N GLN A 216 -3.68 10.76 7.31
CA GLN A 216 -4.99 10.97 7.93
C GLN A 216 -5.25 12.41 8.40
N GLY A 217 -4.20 13.23 8.55
CA GLY A 217 -4.38 14.62 8.99
C GLY A 217 -4.72 14.76 10.50
N PRO A 218 -5.04 15.98 10.93
CA PRO A 218 -5.40 16.28 12.31
C PRO A 218 -6.85 15.87 12.61
N GLY A 219 -7.03 15.05 13.65
CA GLY A 219 -8.36 14.67 14.13
C GLY A 219 -8.31 13.92 15.46
N PRO A 220 -9.48 13.60 16.06
CA PRO A 220 -9.56 12.85 17.32
C PRO A 220 -8.81 11.51 17.26
N VAL A 221 -8.82 10.89 16.07
CA VAL A 221 -8.16 9.62 15.78
C VAL A 221 -6.63 9.73 15.83
N SER A 222 -6.03 10.65 15.06
CA SER A 222 -4.58 10.88 15.10
C SER A 222 -4.12 11.30 16.50
N ALA A 223 -4.90 12.14 17.18
CA ALA A 223 -4.63 12.57 18.55
C ALA A 223 -4.71 11.41 19.56
N GLY A 224 -5.70 10.51 19.43
CA GLY A 224 -5.84 9.30 20.24
C GLY A 224 -4.70 8.30 20.03
N ALA A 225 -4.11 8.28 18.83
CA ALA A 225 -2.87 7.56 18.53
C ALA A 225 -1.58 8.30 18.97
N GLY A 226 -1.70 9.42 19.69
CA GLY A 226 -0.59 10.21 20.22
C GLY A 226 -0.06 11.33 19.31
N PHE A 227 -0.60 11.48 18.09
CA PHE A 227 -0.18 12.47 17.11
C PHE A 227 -1.04 13.74 17.19
N THR A 228 -0.65 14.68 18.05
CA THR A 228 -1.29 16.00 18.18
C THR A 228 -0.85 17.01 17.12
N ALA A 229 0.20 16.69 16.36
CA ALA A 229 0.70 17.44 15.21
C ALA A 229 1.28 16.46 14.16
N ASN A 230 1.51 16.97 12.94
CA ASN A 230 2.10 16.21 11.84
C ASN A 230 3.49 15.63 12.25
N PRO A 231 3.67 14.30 12.28
CA PRO A 231 4.89 13.68 12.79
C PRO A 231 6.15 13.91 11.94
N PHE A 232 6.04 14.50 10.74
CA PHE A 232 7.17 14.77 9.83
C PHE A 232 7.38 16.26 9.53
N ASN A 233 6.51 17.15 9.99
CA ASN A 233 6.64 18.59 9.81
C ASN A 233 7.74 19.15 10.73
N GLY A 234 8.80 19.74 10.16
CA GLY A 234 10.00 20.13 10.91
C GLY A 234 10.98 19.00 11.27
N VAL A 235 10.77 17.78 10.73
CA VAL A 235 11.56 16.58 11.05
C VAL A 235 12.41 16.15 9.85
N GLY A 236 13.48 15.37 10.10
CA GLY A 236 14.34 14.81 9.04
C GLY A 236 15.17 15.83 8.26
N GLY A 237 15.38 17.05 8.81
CA GLY A 237 16.04 18.13 8.08
C GLY A 237 15.15 18.73 6.97
N ASN A 238 13.84 18.73 7.19
CA ASN A 238 12.88 19.61 6.53
C ASN A 238 12.52 20.78 7.48
N PRO A 239 12.17 21.97 6.95
CA PRO A 239 11.70 23.08 7.76
C PRO A 239 10.30 22.81 8.32
N ALA A 240 9.99 23.42 9.46
CA ALA A 240 8.63 23.46 9.99
C ALA A 240 7.80 24.56 9.30
N GLY A 241 6.53 24.30 8.99
CA GLY A 241 5.66 25.30 8.36
C GLY A 241 4.32 24.75 7.89
N VAL A 242 3.75 25.39 6.88
CA VAL A 242 2.51 24.96 6.21
C VAL A 242 2.81 24.36 4.83
N ASP A 243 1.89 23.55 4.32
CA ASP A 243 1.88 23.06 2.94
C ASP A 243 1.45 24.15 1.93
N GLU A 244 1.43 23.79 0.64
CA GLU A 244 1.06 24.69 -0.47
C GLU A 244 -0.41 25.18 -0.36
N LEU A 245 -1.24 24.50 0.44
CA LEU A 245 -2.64 24.84 0.70
C LEU A 245 -2.81 25.73 1.95
N GLY A 246 -1.73 25.99 2.69
CA GLY A 246 -1.73 26.83 3.90
C GLY A 246 -2.03 26.08 5.21
N SER A 247 -1.97 24.74 5.22
CA SER A 247 -2.20 23.90 6.40
C SER A 247 -0.89 23.34 6.97
N PRO A 248 -0.70 23.24 8.31
CA PRO A 248 0.44 22.51 8.87
C PRO A 248 0.32 20.98 8.68
N TRP A 249 -0.86 20.49 8.29
CA TRP A 249 -1.20 19.07 8.19
C TRP A 249 -2.49 18.89 7.37
N THR A 250 -2.39 18.64 6.07
CA THR A 250 -3.54 18.27 5.23
C THR A 250 -3.66 16.75 5.10
N ASP A 251 -4.88 16.24 5.25
CA ASP A 251 -5.27 14.85 4.97
C ASP A 251 -5.18 14.54 3.47
N TRP A 252 -4.54 13.43 3.11
CA TRP A 252 -4.30 13.02 1.72
C TRP A 252 -5.52 12.34 1.10
N ASN A 253 -6.41 11.75 1.90
CA ASN A 253 -7.61 11.05 1.43
C ASN A 253 -8.72 11.01 2.50
N PRO A 254 -9.42 12.14 2.76
CA PRO A 254 -10.51 12.23 3.74
C PRO A 254 -11.73 11.34 3.42
N ALA A 255 -11.76 10.70 2.25
CA ALA A 255 -12.81 9.75 1.88
C ALA A 255 -12.53 8.30 2.36
N GLN A 256 -11.31 7.98 2.81
CA GLN A 256 -10.95 6.67 3.40
C GLN A 256 -10.12 6.77 4.69
N LEU A 257 -9.65 7.97 5.05
CA LEU A 257 -8.81 8.23 6.22
C LEU A 257 -9.51 9.11 7.28
N GLY A 258 -10.82 9.30 7.19
CA GLY A 258 -11.57 10.18 8.09
C GLY A 258 -11.55 9.80 9.58
N PRO A 259 -12.23 10.58 10.45
CA PRO A 259 -12.21 10.40 11.91
C PRO A 259 -12.90 9.12 12.43
N ASP A 260 -13.41 8.26 11.53
CA ASP A 260 -13.96 6.94 11.86
C ASP A 260 -13.06 5.80 11.31
N SER A 261 -11.83 6.11 10.86
CA SER A 261 -10.90 5.17 10.20
C SER A 261 -9.57 5.03 10.98
N PRO A 262 -9.56 4.36 12.14
CA PRO A 262 -8.44 4.37 13.09
C PRO A 262 -7.11 3.81 12.54
N PRO A 263 -5.95 4.38 12.95
CA PRO A 263 -4.62 3.83 12.69
C PRO A 263 -4.41 2.60 13.58
N ASN A 264 -4.93 1.48 13.09
CA ASN A 264 -5.22 0.23 13.79
C ASN A 264 -6.13 0.39 15.03
N PRO A 265 -7.34 -0.21 15.04
CA PRO A 265 -8.17 -0.26 16.23
C PRO A 265 -7.55 -1.19 17.29
N GLY A 266 -6.83 -0.59 18.24
CA GLY A 266 -6.51 -1.15 19.55
C GLY A 266 -5.24 -2.02 19.64
N MET A 267 -5.31 -3.01 20.53
CA MET A 267 -4.21 -3.90 20.91
C MET A 267 -3.76 -4.81 19.74
N PRO A 268 -2.53 -5.39 19.79
CA PRO A 268 -1.83 -5.94 18.60
C PRO A 268 -2.38 -7.22 17.94
N THR A 269 -3.69 -7.46 17.93
CA THR A 269 -4.28 -8.77 17.55
C THR A 269 -5.58 -8.71 16.74
N THR A 270 -6.07 -7.53 16.31
CA THR A 270 -7.30 -7.47 15.49
C THR A 270 -7.03 -7.80 14.01
N ALA A 271 -7.62 -8.88 13.50
CA ALA A 271 -7.54 -9.30 12.08
C ALA A 271 -8.17 -8.27 11.09
N LEU A 272 -8.75 -7.19 11.60
CA LEU A 272 -9.35 -6.09 10.86
C LEU A 272 -8.40 -4.92 10.57
N GLY A 273 -7.18 -4.93 11.15
CA GLY A 273 -6.16 -3.89 10.96
C GLY A 273 -5.87 -3.59 9.48
N GLU A 274 -5.77 -2.31 9.14
CA GLU A 274 -5.73 -1.81 7.75
C GLU A 274 -4.56 -2.34 6.93
N PHE A 275 -3.48 -2.80 7.59
CA PHE A 275 -2.24 -3.27 6.98
C PHE A 275 -2.14 -4.82 6.88
N HIS A 276 -3.10 -5.56 7.45
CA HIS A 276 -3.07 -7.02 7.47
C HIS A 276 -3.55 -7.62 6.14
N LEU A 277 -3.16 -8.87 5.84
CA LEU A 277 -3.39 -9.56 4.56
C LEU A 277 -4.84 -9.49 4.04
N GLY A 278 -5.83 -9.51 4.92
CA GLY A 278 -7.24 -9.33 4.57
C GLY A 278 -7.57 -7.96 4.00
N GLN A 279 -7.20 -6.90 4.72
CA GLN A 279 -7.41 -5.54 4.25
C GLN A 279 -6.50 -5.21 3.06
N TYR A 280 -5.33 -5.84 2.95
CA TYR A 280 -4.53 -5.80 1.71
C TYR A 280 -5.35 -6.30 0.51
N ILE A 281 -5.88 -7.53 0.56
CA ILE A 281 -6.66 -8.10 -0.54
C ILE A 281 -7.87 -7.21 -0.88
N ASN A 282 -8.57 -6.74 0.15
CA ASN A 282 -9.73 -5.84 0.05
C ASN A 282 -9.36 -4.50 -0.63
N ARG A 283 -8.44 -3.74 -0.04
CA ARG A 283 -8.03 -2.40 -0.50
C ARG A 283 -7.35 -2.43 -1.87
N LEU A 284 -6.51 -3.43 -2.15
CA LEU A 284 -5.73 -3.51 -3.40
C LEU A 284 -6.58 -4.07 -4.55
N TYR A 285 -7.27 -5.19 -4.37
CA TYR A 285 -7.91 -5.91 -5.50
C TYR A 285 -9.44 -5.83 -5.55
N LEU A 286 -10.11 -5.48 -4.44
CA LEU A 286 -11.58 -5.39 -4.37
C LEU A 286 -12.09 -3.94 -4.34
N GLN A 287 -11.27 -2.98 -3.92
CA GLN A 287 -11.62 -1.55 -3.84
C GLN A 287 -10.83 -0.64 -4.81
N ALA A 288 -9.76 -1.15 -5.43
CA ALA A 288 -8.94 -0.42 -6.38
C ALA A 288 -8.78 -1.17 -7.73
N GLN A 289 -8.30 -0.45 -8.74
CA GLN A 289 -8.01 -0.99 -10.08
C GLN A 289 -6.71 -1.80 -10.19
N THR A 290 -6.01 -2.04 -9.08
CA THR A 290 -4.76 -2.81 -9.02
C THR A 290 -4.94 -4.17 -9.70
N SER A 291 -4.12 -4.42 -10.72
CA SER A 291 -4.17 -5.62 -11.55
C SER A 291 -3.06 -6.61 -11.15
N VAL A 292 -1.87 -6.09 -10.80
CA VAL A 292 -0.81 -6.82 -10.09
C VAL A 292 -0.19 -5.89 -9.05
N SER A 293 0.29 -6.41 -7.92
CA SER A 293 1.13 -5.65 -6.98
C SER A 293 2.29 -6.48 -6.41
N ILE A 294 3.39 -5.81 -6.05
CA ILE A 294 4.55 -6.45 -5.41
C ILE A 294 4.54 -6.17 -3.91
N ILE A 295 4.38 -7.24 -3.13
CA ILE A 295 4.49 -7.19 -1.68
C ILE A 295 5.94 -6.88 -1.32
N SER A 296 6.14 -5.78 -0.62
CA SER A 296 7.43 -5.29 -0.14
C SER A 296 7.51 -5.39 1.38
N ASN A 297 8.66 -5.81 1.89
CA ASN A 297 9.05 -5.63 3.28
C ASN A 297 10.09 -4.50 3.42
N ALA A 298 10.29 -4.01 4.64
CA ALA A 298 11.33 -3.07 5.02
C ALA A 298 12.32 -3.70 6.01
N ASN A 299 13.46 -4.19 5.52
CA ASN A 299 14.55 -4.74 6.34
C ASN A 299 15.35 -3.68 7.12
N THR A 300 14.66 -2.90 7.95
CA THR A 300 15.22 -1.80 8.76
C THR A 300 16.40 -2.25 9.64
N ALA A 301 16.39 -3.53 10.03
CA ALA A 301 17.49 -4.24 10.68
C ALA A 301 18.02 -3.59 11.98
N LEU A 302 17.10 -2.90 12.66
CA LEU A 302 17.19 -2.53 14.07
C LEU A 302 16.31 -3.50 14.87
N PHE A 303 16.82 -4.02 15.98
CA PHE A 303 16.05 -4.88 16.88
C PHE A 303 16.09 -4.36 18.32
N ALA A 304 15.06 -4.67 19.11
CA ALA A 304 15.03 -4.42 20.54
C ALA A 304 15.67 -5.62 21.27
N PRO A 305 16.70 -5.43 22.12
CA PRO A 305 17.32 -6.53 22.85
C PRO A 305 16.33 -7.27 23.78
N PRO A 306 16.52 -8.58 24.02
CA PRO A 306 15.73 -9.32 25.01
C PRO A 306 15.79 -8.66 26.39
N GLY A 307 14.61 -8.39 26.99
CA GLY A 307 14.47 -7.59 28.21
C GLY A 307 14.12 -6.12 27.98
N GLY A 308 14.17 -5.64 26.73
CA GLY A 308 13.84 -4.27 26.34
C GLY A 308 15.03 -3.31 26.37
N GLY A 309 14.88 -2.17 25.70
CA GLY A 309 15.91 -1.14 25.58
C GLY A 309 15.78 -0.33 24.29
N THR A 310 16.73 0.56 24.04
CA THR A 310 16.86 1.26 22.75
C THR A 310 17.13 0.25 21.63
N ALA A 311 16.49 0.41 20.48
CA ALA A 311 16.75 -0.46 19.33
C ALA A 311 18.17 -0.25 18.79
N VAL A 312 18.85 -1.36 18.47
CA VAL A 312 20.25 -1.39 18.00
C VAL A 312 20.37 -2.14 16.67
N PRO A 313 21.41 -1.89 15.85
CA PRO A 313 21.68 -2.69 14.66
C PRO A 313 21.83 -4.18 14.99
N ALA A 314 21.21 -5.03 14.17
CA ALA A 314 21.42 -6.47 14.20
C ALA A 314 22.88 -6.83 13.87
N SER A 315 23.34 -8.01 14.27
CA SER A 315 24.67 -8.57 13.97
C SER A 315 24.60 -9.89 13.18
N ASN A 316 23.39 -10.36 12.90
CA ASN A 316 23.05 -11.54 12.09
C ASN A 316 21.61 -11.39 11.56
N ILE A 317 21.24 -12.21 10.57
CA ILE A 317 19.93 -12.16 9.93
C ILE A 317 18.81 -12.46 10.94
N THR A 318 19.00 -13.46 11.82
CA THR A 318 17.99 -13.88 12.80
C THR A 318 17.55 -12.74 13.72
N GLU A 319 18.48 -11.92 14.22
CA GLU A 319 18.17 -10.69 14.97
C GLU A 319 17.34 -9.69 14.15
N SER A 320 17.67 -9.53 12.87
CA SER A 320 16.95 -8.62 11.96
C SER A 320 15.50 -9.07 11.70
N LEU A 321 15.27 -10.36 11.43
CA LEU A 321 13.92 -10.92 11.14
C LEU A 321 12.91 -10.71 12.30
N VAL A 322 13.39 -10.59 13.53
CA VAL A 322 12.56 -10.22 14.69
C VAL A 322 12.01 -8.79 14.55
N GLY A 323 12.80 -7.85 14.01
CA GLY A 323 12.42 -6.45 13.80
C GLY A 323 11.68 -6.14 12.49
N GLU A 324 11.62 -7.08 11.53
CA GLU A 324 10.91 -6.87 10.25
C GLU A 324 9.38 -6.84 10.40
N ILE A 325 8.70 -6.06 9.56
CA ILE A 325 7.23 -6.01 9.50
C ILE A 325 6.62 -7.24 8.81
N LEU A 326 7.37 -7.90 7.92
CA LEU A 326 6.96 -9.12 7.21
C LEU A 326 8.21 -9.80 6.64
N THR A 327 8.63 -10.97 7.12
CA THR A 327 9.89 -11.58 6.62
C THR A 327 9.84 -11.87 5.12
N GLY A 328 11.01 -12.00 4.47
CA GLY A 328 11.07 -12.40 3.05
C GLY A 328 10.26 -13.68 2.77
N TYR A 329 10.30 -14.64 3.71
CA TYR A 329 9.47 -15.86 3.65
C TYR A 329 7.98 -15.57 3.85
N GLN A 330 7.57 -14.77 4.84
CA GLN A 330 6.16 -14.36 4.97
C GLN A 330 5.65 -13.64 3.71
N THR A 331 6.51 -12.86 3.05
CA THR A 331 6.23 -12.15 1.80
C THR A 331 5.89 -13.12 0.66
N SER A 332 6.66 -14.22 0.49
CA SER A 332 6.33 -15.26 -0.50
C SER A 332 5.06 -16.05 -0.13
N GLN A 333 4.86 -16.39 1.14
CA GLN A 333 3.63 -17.10 1.56
C GLN A 333 2.38 -16.24 1.31
N CYS A 334 2.42 -14.92 1.58
CA CYS A 334 1.33 -14.01 1.24
C CYS A 334 1.08 -13.93 -0.27
N ARG A 335 2.14 -13.87 -1.09
CA ARG A 335 2.02 -13.93 -2.57
C ARG A 335 1.31 -15.20 -3.01
N ASP A 336 1.78 -16.35 -2.54
CA ASP A 336 1.34 -17.65 -3.02
C ASP A 336 -0.08 -17.98 -2.53
N PHE A 337 -0.47 -17.52 -1.33
CA PHE A 337 -1.86 -17.50 -0.89
C PHE A 337 -2.75 -16.64 -1.79
N ILE A 338 -2.36 -15.39 -2.10
CA ILE A 338 -3.13 -14.48 -2.97
C ILE A 338 -3.29 -15.07 -4.37
N ASN A 339 -2.22 -15.62 -4.95
CA ASN A 339 -2.23 -16.19 -6.29
C ASN A 339 -3.04 -17.49 -6.36
N THR A 340 -3.05 -18.29 -5.28
CA THR A 340 -3.90 -19.48 -5.15
C THR A 340 -5.38 -19.11 -5.02
N LEU A 341 -5.72 -18.12 -4.18
CA LEU A 341 -7.09 -17.62 -4.00
C LEU A 341 -7.66 -17.01 -5.29
N ALA A 342 -6.84 -16.27 -6.03
CA ALA A 342 -7.19 -15.78 -7.36
C ALA A 342 -7.39 -16.94 -8.35
N GLY A 343 -6.41 -17.85 -8.44
CA GLY A 343 -6.21 -18.73 -9.59
C GLY A 343 -5.47 -18.06 -10.75
N SER A 344 -4.70 -16.99 -10.46
CA SER A 344 -3.87 -16.25 -11.42
C SER A 344 -2.79 -15.45 -10.67
N THR A 345 -1.75 -14.99 -11.36
CA THR A 345 -0.75 -14.07 -10.78
C THR A 345 -1.37 -12.70 -10.57
N ARG A 346 -1.51 -12.32 -9.30
CA ARG A 346 -2.06 -11.05 -8.80
C ARG A 346 -1.10 -10.38 -7.83
N ALA A 347 -0.40 -11.16 -7.02
CA ALA A 347 0.73 -10.73 -6.20
C ALA A 347 2.06 -11.22 -6.79
N LEU A 348 3.12 -10.46 -6.50
CA LEU A 348 4.52 -10.84 -6.61
C LEU A 348 5.22 -10.56 -5.27
N ALA A 349 6.37 -11.17 -5.00
CA ALA A 349 7.11 -11.03 -3.74
C ALA A 349 8.56 -10.56 -3.94
N HIS A 350 8.98 -9.59 -3.14
CA HIS A 350 10.39 -9.18 -3.03
C HIS A 350 11.19 -10.07 -2.08
N GLY A 351 12.33 -10.59 -2.54
CA GLY A 351 13.42 -11.02 -1.64
C GLY A 351 14.11 -9.80 -1.04
N GLN A 352 14.67 -9.91 0.17
CA GLN A 352 15.36 -8.81 0.86
C GLN A 352 16.87 -8.83 0.56
N ILE A 353 17.42 -7.67 0.19
CA ILE A 353 18.86 -7.47 -0.01
C ILE A 353 19.50 -7.19 1.36
N TYR A 354 20.28 -8.16 1.83
CA TYR A 354 21.16 -8.07 2.99
C TYR A 354 22.61 -8.22 2.51
N PRO A 355 23.32 -7.11 2.18
CA PRO A 355 24.58 -7.22 1.47
C PRO A 355 25.79 -7.47 2.38
N GLY A 356 26.89 -7.89 1.78
CA GLY A 356 28.21 -8.00 2.40
C GLY A 356 28.58 -9.42 2.87
N PRO A 357 29.89 -9.73 3.00
CA PRO A 357 30.37 -11.09 3.27
C PRO A 357 29.85 -11.72 4.56
N GLY A 358 29.43 -10.92 5.55
CA GLY A 358 28.83 -11.44 6.78
C GLY A 358 27.44 -12.05 6.58
N ASN A 359 26.67 -11.53 5.61
CA ASN A 359 25.34 -12.04 5.25
C ASN A 359 25.40 -13.18 4.22
N LEU A 360 26.57 -13.40 3.60
CA LEU A 360 26.86 -14.57 2.76
C LEU A 360 27.44 -15.76 3.57
N ALA A 361 27.66 -15.57 4.88
CA ALA A 361 28.13 -16.58 5.81
C ALA A 361 27.47 -16.37 7.20
N ASP A 362 26.16 -16.14 7.20
CA ASP A 362 25.34 -15.99 8.40
C ASP A 362 25.29 -17.32 9.19
N PRO A 363 25.35 -17.31 10.53
CA PRO A 363 25.41 -18.53 11.34
C PRO A 363 24.15 -19.41 11.31
N ALA A 364 23.00 -18.89 10.89
CA ALA A 364 21.74 -19.63 10.79
C ALA A 364 21.38 -20.00 9.34
N PHE A 365 21.67 -19.13 8.37
CA PHE A 365 21.25 -19.30 6.98
C PHE A 365 22.38 -19.57 5.97
N GLY A 366 23.65 -19.39 6.36
CA GLY A 366 24.78 -19.46 5.44
C GLY A 366 24.76 -18.29 4.46
N ASP A 367 24.67 -18.57 3.16
CA ASP A 367 24.40 -17.52 2.16
C ASP A 367 22.92 -17.17 2.17
N TYR A 368 22.56 -16.07 2.83
CA TYR A 368 21.16 -15.64 2.91
C TYR A 368 20.57 -15.13 1.58
N THR A 369 21.41 -14.82 0.58
CA THR A 369 20.94 -14.51 -0.77
C THR A 369 20.52 -15.81 -1.48
N GLN A 370 21.38 -16.84 -1.44
CA GLN A 370 21.08 -18.16 -1.98
C GLN A 370 19.91 -18.84 -1.26
N TRP A 371 19.84 -18.73 0.07
CA TRP A 371 18.73 -19.25 0.87
C TRP A 371 17.39 -18.66 0.43
N GLN A 372 17.30 -17.34 0.20
CA GLN A 372 16.08 -16.73 -0.32
C GLN A 372 15.74 -17.22 -1.73
N ILE A 373 16.73 -17.43 -2.61
CA ILE A 373 16.51 -17.97 -3.96
C ILE A 373 15.86 -19.37 -3.93
N GLU A 374 16.20 -20.18 -2.92
CA GLU A 374 15.69 -21.54 -2.76
C GLU A 374 14.34 -21.59 -2.04
N PHE A 375 14.18 -20.85 -0.93
CA PHE A 375 13.06 -20.96 0.00
C PHE A 375 12.01 -19.85 -0.09
N VAL A 376 12.36 -18.67 -0.61
CA VAL A 376 11.42 -17.55 -0.87
C VAL A 376 10.99 -17.52 -2.35
N GLN A 377 11.89 -17.95 -3.26
CA GLN A 377 11.71 -17.91 -4.71
C GLN A 377 11.24 -16.51 -5.18
N PRO A 378 12.05 -15.46 -4.94
CA PRO A 378 11.63 -14.08 -5.09
C PRO A 378 11.40 -13.69 -6.56
N ASP A 379 10.40 -12.85 -6.79
CA ASP A 379 10.08 -12.33 -8.13
C ASP A 379 10.97 -11.15 -8.54
N SER A 380 11.62 -10.52 -7.56
CA SER A 380 12.55 -9.39 -7.65
C SER A 380 13.19 -9.14 -6.28
N TRP A 381 14.10 -8.16 -6.17
CA TRP A 381 14.88 -7.90 -4.95
C TRP A 381 14.66 -6.50 -4.40
N LYS A 382 14.40 -6.36 -3.09
CA LYS A 382 14.20 -5.10 -2.38
C LYS A 382 15.35 -4.82 -1.42
N GLY A 383 15.97 -3.64 -1.49
CA GLY A 383 17.04 -3.22 -0.58
C GLY A 383 16.85 -1.81 -0.03
N TYR A 384 17.44 -1.56 1.14
CA TYR A 384 17.39 -0.27 1.84
C TYR A 384 18.81 0.19 2.19
N ASN A 385 19.39 1.10 1.40
CA ASN A 385 20.72 1.68 1.70
C ASN A 385 20.73 2.46 3.03
N VAL A 386 19.59 3.06 3.36
CA VAL A 386 19.32 3.82 4.60
C VAL A 386 19.16 2.95 5.86
N ALA A 387 18.98 1.64 5.70
CA ALA A 387 18.85 0.68 6.79
C ALA A 387 20.20 0.09 7.20
N PHE A 388 20.28 -0.45 8.41
CA PHE A 388 21.46 -1.15 8.90
C PHE A 388 21.42 -2.61 8.43
N ALA A 389 21.46 -2.85 7.12
CA ALA A 389 21.22 -4.18 6.53
C ALA A 389 22.50 -4.94 6.12
N ALA A 390 23.67 -4.30 6.13
CA ALA A 390 24.89 -4.83 5.50
C ALA A 390 25.96 -5.28 6.51
N SER A 391 26.54 -6.47 6.33
CA SER A 391 27.57 -7.00 7.25
C SER A 391 28.90 -7.27 6.54
N ALA A 392 29.97 -6.67 7.03
CA ALA A 392 31.31 -6.79 6.45
C ALA A 392 31.97 -8.17 6.71
N SER A 393 31.58 -8.87 7.77
CA SER A 393 32.09 -10.18 8.17
C SER A 393 31.11 -10.84 9.15
N PRO A 394 31.05 -12.19 9.26
CA PRO A 394 30.09 -12.86 10.14
C PRO A 394 30.15 -12.35 11.58
N GLY A 395 28.99 -12.04 12.16
CA GLY A 395 28.87 -11.48 13.51
C GLY A 395 29.26 -10.01 13.66
N ALA A 396 29.65 -9.30 12.59
CA ALA A 396 29.81 -7.85 12.64
C ALA A 396 28.44 -7.17 12.65
N GLN A 397 28.27 -6.15 13.51
CA GLN A 397 27.11 -5.28 13.53
C GLN A 397 26.82 -4.72 12.13
N PHE A 398 25.55 -4.75 11.75
CA PHE A 398 25.12 -4.35 10.44
C PHE A 398 25.21 -2.83 10.25
N MET A 399 25.46 -2.42 9.02
CA MET A 399 25.76 -1.05 8.61
C MET A 399 24.88 -0.59 7.45
N ARG A 400 24.81 0.73 7.27
CA ARG A 400 24.31 1.35 6.03
C ARG A 400 25.35 1.17 4.92
N TRP A 401 24.89 1.07 3.68
CA TRP A 401 25.71 0.60 2.54
C TRP A 401 25.45 1.40 1.27
N ARG A 402 26.31 1.25 0.25
CA ARG A 402 26.22 1.93 -1.05
C ARG A 402 25.97 0.91 -2.17
N LEU A 403 25.29 1.32 -3.24
CA LEU A 403 25.04 0.45 -4.40
C LEU A 403 26.31 0.10 -5.19
N ASP A 404 27.35 0.94 -5.10
CA ASP A 404 28.61 0.82 -5.84
C ASP A 404 29.75 0.18 -5.05
N ASP A 405 29.48 -0.28 -3.82
CA ASP A 405 30.47 -0.89 -2.94
C ASP A 405 30.86 -2.30 -3.42
N GLU A 406 32.07 -2.43 -3.96
CA GLU A 406 32.59 -3.69 -4.50
C GLU A 406 32.87 -4.76 -3.42
N ALA A 407 33.07 -4.35 -2.17
CA ALA A 407 33.33 -5.26 -1.05
C ALA A 407 32.03 -5.68 -0.35
N ILE A 408 31.00 -4.82 -0.35
CA ILE A 408 29.74 -5.04 0.36
C ILE A 408 28.59 -5.43 -0.58
N ALA A 409 28.27 -4.62 -1.59
CA ALA A 409 27.09 -4.86 -2.44
C ALA A 409 27.34 -5.92 -3.53
N TYR A 410 28.52 -5.88 -4.17
CA TYR A 410 28.79 -6.70 -5.36
C TYR A 410 28.85 -8.23 -5.10
N PRO A 411 29.26 -8.74 -3.92
CA PRO A 411 29.15 -10.16 -3.60
C PRO A 411 27.70 -10.68 -3.70
N THR A 412 26.72 -9.95 -3.17
CA THR A 412 25.29 -10.29 -3.28
C THR A 412 24.80 -10.22 -4.73
N TYR A 413 25.20 -9.20 -5.48
CA TYR A 413 24.91 -9.08 -6.91
C TYR A 413 25.48 -10.25 -7.73
N ALA A 414 26.66 -10.76 -7.38
CA ALA A 414 27.24 -11.92 -8.03
C ALA A 414 26.43 -13.20 -7.79
N ILE A 415 25.85 -13.41 -6.61
CA ILE A 415 24.96 -14.56 -6.33
C ILE A 415 23.66 -14.46 -7.15
N ILE A 416 23.10 -13.25 -7.29
CA ILE A 416 21.92 -13.01 -8.12
C ILE A 416 22.22 -13.31 -9.61
N ASP A 417 23.33 -12.82 -10.18
CA ASP A 417 23.68 -13.11 -11.59
C ASP A 417 23.95 -14.60 -11.87
N GLN A 418 24.63 -15.28 -10.94
CA GLN A 418 24.86 -16.73 -11.04
C GLN A 418 23.52 -17.49 -11.12
N ASN A 419 22.50 -17.01 -10.41
CA ASN A 419 21.15 -17.59 -10.39
C ASN A 419 20.22 -17.13 -11.53
N LYS A 420 20.72 -16.52 -12.61
CA LYS A 420 19.94 -16.10 -13.80
C LYS A 420 19.05 -17.17 -14.45
N GLY A 421 19.23 -18.45 -14.10
CA GLY A 421 18.27 -19.50 -14.44
C GLY A 421 16.84 -19.21 -13.95
N GLN A 422 16.68 -18.47 -12.84
CA GLN A 422 15.39 -18.11 -12.25
C GLN A 422 14.54 -17.19 -13.15
N LEU A 423 15.15 -16.44 -14.08
CA LEU A 423 14.43 -15.58 -15.06
C LEU A 423 13.42 -16.34 -15.93
N LYS A 424 13.51 -17.68 -15.99
CA LYS A 424 12.54 -18.56 -16.66
C LYS A 424 11.23 -18.76 -15.90
N LYS A 425 11.23 -18.55 -14.58
CA LYS A 425 10.08 -18.64 -13.67
C LYS A 425 9.62 -17.26 -13.22
N HIS A 426 10.58 -16.40 -12.90
CA HIS A 426 10.44 -15.09 -12.29
C HIS A 426 11.09 -14.06 -13.24
N PRO A 427 10.40 -13.56 -14.27
CA PRO A 427 11.05 -12.74 -15.30
C PRO A 427 11.64 -11.42 -14.76
N GLY A 428 11.09 -10.92 -13.65
CA GLY A 428 11.60 -9.76 -12.91
C GLY A 428 12.73 -10.04 -11.93
N PHE A 429 13.30 -11.25 -11.88
CA PHE A 429 14.33 -11.64 -10.90
C PHE A 429 15.61 -10.78 -10.95
N PHE A 430 15.83 -10.05 -12.04
CA PHE A 430 16.93 -9.08 -12.23
C PHE A 430 16.52 -7.62 -11.96
N ASN A 431 15.33 -7.39 -11.40
CA ASN A 431 14.90 -6.08 -10.92
C ASN A 431 15.39 -5.89 -9.47
N ILE A 432 16.22 -4.86 -9.29
CA ILE A 432 16.90 -4.49 -8.05
C ILE A 432 16.23 -3.20 -7.56
N CYS A 433 15.23 -3.36 -6.72
CA CYS A 433 14.36 -2.32 -6.17
C CYS A 433 14.98 -1.71 -4.90
N ILE A 434 15.32 -0.43 -4.94
CA ILE A 434 16.12 0.22 -3.88
C ILE A 434 15.36 1.39 -3.26
N HIS A 435 15.08 1.31 -1.96
CA HIS A 435 14.61 2.43 -1.17
C HIS A 435 15.76 3.43 -0.91
N LYS A 436 15.84 4.46 -1.74
CA LYS A 436 16.84 5.54 -1.67
C LYS A 436 16.29 6.90 -1.24
N GLY A 437 15.04 7.21 -1.58
CA GLY A 437 14.41 8.46 -1.13
C GLY A 437 13.99 8.45 0.35
N LEU A 438 13.33 9.52 0.79
CA LEU A 438 12.67 9.69 2.09
C LEU A 438 13.60 9.63 3.30
N SER A 439 14.82 10.17 3.21
CA SER A 439 15.82 10.08 4.28
C SER A 439 15.37 10.80 5.55
N ALA A 440 14.82 10.04 6.51
CA ALA A 440 14.15 10.58 7.70
C ALA A 440 15.09 11.02 8.83
N ASN A 441 16.38 10.69 8.76
CA ASN A 441 17.30 10.79 9.89
C ASN A 441 18.52 11.69 9.61
N GLY A 442 18.55 12.87 10.24
CA GLY A 442 19.76 13.70 10.37
C GLY A 442 20.22 14.46 9.12
N THR A 443 19.47 14.38 8.02
CA THR A 443 19.78 14.98 6.72
C THR A 443 19.41 16.46 6.67
N GLN A 444 20.18 17.32 7.34
CA GLN A 444 20.25 18.72 6.89
C GLN A 444 20.89 18.77 5.49
N PRO A 445 20.44 19.64 4.55
CA PRO A 445 21.15 19.84 3.29
C PRO A 445 22.58 20.34 3.57
N PHE A 446 23.58 19.81 2.86
CA PHE A 446 25.01 20.05 3.16
C PHE A 446 25.48 19.56 4.56
N GLY A 447 24.65 18.79 5.27
CA GLY A 447 25.04 18.11 6.51
C GLY A 447 25.92 16.88 6.26
N PRO A 448 26.53 16.29 7.32
CA PRO A 448 27.44 15.14 7.20
C PRO A 448 26.75 13.84 6.73
N ASN A 449 25.43 13.86 6.55
CA ASN A 449 24.60 12.74 6.11
C ASN A 449 24.16 12.89 4.64
N ASP A 450 24.71 13.84 3.88
CA ASP A 450 24.47 13.97 2.43
C ASP A 450 25.33 12.96 1.65
N LEU A 451 25.07 11.67 1.87
CA LEU A 451 25.89 10.54 1.42
C LEU A 451 25.03 9.39 0.85
N PRO A 452 25.54 8.52 -0.05
CA PRO A 452 24.69 7.53 -0.72
C PRO A 452 24.12 6.43 0.17
N ASN A 453 24.79 6.13 1.28
CA ASN A 453 24.30 5.27 2.35
C ASN A 453 23.22 5.95 3.23
N PHE A 454 22.92 7.22 2.99
CA PHE A 454 21.75 7.93 3.52
C PHE A 454 20.70 8.27 2.43
N GLY A 455 20.96 7.89 1.18
CA GLY A 455 19.99 8.00 0.09
C GLY A 455 20.51 8.69 -1.18
N ASN A 456 21.50 9.59 -1.05
CA ASN A 456 22.03 10.39 -2.17
C ASN A 456 22.37 9.52 -3.41
N PRO A 457 22.04 9.95 -4.65
CA PRO A 457 22.17 9.12 -5.85
C PRO A 457 23.59 8.93 -6.40
N ASP A 458 24.66 9.46 -5.75
CA ASP A 458 26.01 9.44 -6.33
C ASP A 458 26.51 8.07 -6.83
N ASP A 459 26.14 6.99 -6.12
CA ASP A 459 26.54 5.60 -6.36
C ASP A 459 25.84 4.92 -7.55
N ILE A 460 24.72 5.49 -8.04
CA ILE A 460 23.89 4.87 -9.09
C ILE A 460 24.67 4.75 -10.41
N VAL A 461 25.51 5.74 -10.76
CA VAL A 461 26.25 5.75 -12.03
C VAL A 461 27.12 4.52 -12.18
N LYS A 462 27.91 4.18 -11.14
CA LYS A 462 28.82 3.01 -11.19
C LYS A 462 28.03 1.71 -11.11
N ALA A 463 27.14 1.57 -10.13
CA ALA A 463 26.34 0.36 -9.93
C ALA A 463 25.56 -0.06 -11.20
N ALA A 464 24.87 0.87 -11.84
CA ALA A 464 24.12 0.60 -13.08
C ALA A 464 25.00 0.38 -14.31
N THR A 465 26.21 0.96 -14.34
CA THR A 465 27.19 0.80 -15.44
C THR A 465 27.90 -0.55 -15.40
N ASP A 466 28.15 -1.08 -14.21
CA ASP A 466 28.85 -2.35 -14.01
C ASP A 466 27.87 -3.53 -14.10
N TRP A 467 26.68 -3.41 -13.51
CA TRP A 467 25.63 -4.46 -13.49
C TRP A 467 24.52 -4.21 -14.51
N ARG A 468 24.90 -4.07 -15.79
CA ARG A 468 24.00 -3.69 -16.90
C ARG A 468 22.85 -4.66 -17.18
N GLN A 469 22.94 -5.89 -16.69
CA GLN A 469 21.90 -6.90 -16.79
C GLN A 469 20.77 -6.70 -15.77
N PHE A 470 21.00 -5.93 -14.71
CA PHE A 470 20.01 -5.62 -13.68
C PHE A 470 19.28 -4.32 -13.96
N ASN A 471 17.97 -4.29 -13.70
CA ASN A 471 17.16 -3.07 -13.69
C ASN A 471 17.16 -2.48 -12.27
N PHE A 472 17.83 -1.36 -12.06
CA PHE A 472 17.82 -0.62 -10.79
C PHE A 472 16.57 0.26 -10.73
N ILE A 473 15.57 -0.18 -9.95
CA ILE A 473 14.33 0.58 -9.74
C ILE A 473 14.50 1.37 -8.45
N ILE A 474 14.60 2.70 -8.56
CA ILE A 474 14.95 3.60 -7.46
C ILE A 474 13.68 4.20 -6.87
N TYR A 475 13.36 3.77 -5.65
CA TYR A 475 12.10 4.03 -4.99
C TYR A 475 12.04 5.42 -4.39
N HIS A 476 10.84 5.98 -4.39
CA HIS A 476 10.53 7.34 -3.97
C HIS A 476 11.28 8.40 -4.81
N SER A 477 11.63 8.06 -6.05
CA SER A 477 12.36 8.89 -7.02
C SER A 477 13.61 9.57 -6.42
N CYS A 478 14.29 8.85 -5.52
CA CYS A 478 15.49 9.30 -4.79
C CYS A 478 15.32 10.61 -3.97
N ILE A 479 14.12 10.99 -3.54
CA ILE A 479 13.89 12.30 -2.90
C ILE A 479 14.65 12.49 -1.58
N ARG A 480 15.28 13.66 -1.40
CA ARG A 480 15.98 14.03 -0.15
C ARG A 480 15.02 14.28 1.03
N PRO A 481 14.03 15.21 0.95
CA PRO A 481 12.96 15.29 1.95
C PRO A 481 12.38 13.93 2.33
N SER A 482 12.14 13.75 3.63
CA SER A 482 11.25 12.70 4.13
C SER A 482 9.78 13.05 3.83
N PHE A 483 8.82 12.41 4.51
CA PHE A 483 7.37 12.45 4.20
C PHE A 483 6.66 13.84 4.30
N TRP A 484 7.40 14.94 4.42
CA TRP A 484 6.91 16.32 4.37
C TRP A 484 7.87 17.16 3.50
N VAL A 485 7.41 17.68 2.36
CA VAL A 485 8.32 18.16 1.29
C VAL A 485 8.48 19.69 1.21
N LEU A 486 8.13 20.43 2.26
CA LEU A 486 8.13 21.91 2.26
C LEU A 486 9.46 22.54 1.78
N GLN A 487 10.62 21.92 2.07
CA GLN A 487 11.91 22.42 1.54
C GLN A 487 11.93 22.46 0.00
N ALA A 488 11.33 21.47 -0.68
CA ALA A 488 11.29 21.43 -2.12
C ALA A 488 10.40 22.54 -2.72
N LEU A 489 9.30 22.91 -2.05
CA LEU A 489 8.49 24.07 -2.45
C LEU A 489 9.29 25.37 -2.28
N GLN A 490 9.98 25.53 -1.14
CA GLN A 490 10.84 26.69 -0.90
C GLN A 490 11.98 26.80 -1.94
N ASP A 491 12.66 25.68 -2.24
CA ASP A 491 13.73 25.62 -3.24
C ASP A 491 13.20 25.90 -4.66
N ILE A 492 11.98 25.46 -5.02
CA ILE A 492 11.33 25.72 -6.31
C ILE A 492 10.92 27.19 -6.49
N GLU A 493 10.26 27.76 -5.50
CA GLU A 493 9.71 29.12 -5.56
C GLU A 493 10.73 30.20 -5.14
N ASN A 494 11.90 29.79 -4.64
CA ASN A 494 12.96 30.65 -4.12
C ASN A 494 12.45 31.53 -2.95
N LEU A 495 11.72 30.91 -2.02
CA LEU A 495 11.17 31.54 -0.81
C LEU A 495 12.25 31.76 0.28
N PRO A 496 11.96 32.54 1.33
CA PRO A 496 12.80 32.53 2.55
C PRO A 496 12.91 31.10 3.10
N GLY A 497 14.14 30.61 3.29
CA GLY A 497 14.43 29.21 3.64
C GLY A 497 14.87 28.34 2.46
N ALA A 498 14.75 28.83 1.22
CA ALA A 498 15.28 28.14 0.03
C ALA A 498 16.80 27.94 0.10
N MET A 499 17.25 26.72 -0.22
CA MET A 499 18.64 26.32 -0.12
C MET A 499 19.31 26.42 -1.50
N PRO A 500 20.38 27.21 -1.68
CA PRO A 500 21.11 27.27 -2.96
C PRO A 500 21.90 25.98 -3.22
N PRO A 501 22.10 25.55 -4.48
CA PRO A 501 21.51 26.11 -5.70
C PRO A 501 20.03 25.70 -5.82
N THR A 502 19.15 26.69 -5.98
CA THR A 502 17.70 26.50 -6.18
C THR A 502 17.37 26.03 -7.60
N LEU A 503 18.31 26.18 -8.55
CA LEU A 503 18.24 25.64 -9.90
C LEU A 503 19.44 24.70 -10.16
N LEU A 504 19.18 23.48 -10.64
CA LEU A 504 20.23 22.56 -11.08
C LEU A 504 20.37 22.64 -12.61
N ARG A 505 21.60 22.81 -13.10
CA ARG A 505 21.92 22.95 -14.53
C ARG A 505 22.54 21.67 -15.07
N ASP A 506 21.96 21.14 -16.15
CA ASP A 506 22.43 19.93 -16.81
C ASP A 506 23.65 20.17 -17.71
N SER A 507 24.27 19.09 -18.17
CA SER A 507 25.47 19.12 -19.04
C SER A 507 25.23 19.71 -20.43
N HIS A 508 23.97 19.89 -20.83
CA HIS A 508 23.57 20.55 -22.08
C HIS A 508 23.24 22.03 -21.85
N GLY A 509 23.35 22.50 -20.61
CA GLY A 509 23.18 23.88 -20.20
C GLY A 509 21.75 24.29 -19.87
N HIS A 510 20.80 23.36 -19.83
CA HIS A 510 19.41 23.58 -19.44
C HIS A 510 19.28 23.54 -17.91
N SER A 511 18.49 24.45 -17.32
CA SER A 511 18.30 24.53 -15.87
C SER A 511 16.85 24.26 -15.48
N VAL A 512 16.66 23.51 -14.40
CA VAL A 512 15.36 23.21 -13.77
C VAL A 512 15.43 23.50 -12.27
N PRO A 513 14.30 23.67 -11.55
CA PRO A 513 14.31 23.79 -10.10
C PRO A 513 14.88 22.54 -9.42
N ASN A 514 15.69 22.73 -8.38
CA ASN A 514 16.41 21.67 -7.71
C ASN A 514 15.55 21.00 -6.63
N ILE A 515 14.80 19.97 -7.00
CA ILE A 515 14.23 19.02 -6.04
C ILE A 515 15.38 18.10 -5.62
N ARG A 516 16.03 18.46 -4.51
CA ARG A 516 17.30 17.85 -4.07
C ARG A 516 17.28 16.33 -4.07
N TRP A 517 18.39 15.77 -4.55
CA TRP A 517 18.59 14.37 -4.95
C TRP A 517 17.69 13.89 -6.11
N SER A 518 16.39 14.18 -6.17
CA SER A 518 15.53 13.76 -7.29
C SER A 518 15.94 14.38 -8.63
N THR A 519 16.26 15.69 -8.67
CA THR A 519 16.75 16.37 -9.88
C THR A 519 18.12 15.85 -10.30
N GLN A 520 19.01 15.61 -9.34
CA GLN A 520 20.34 15.01 -9.54
C GLN A 520 20.19 13.58 -10.12
N PHE A 521 19.36 12.75 -9.51
CA PHE A 521 19.00 11.39 -9.95
C PHE A 521 18.43 11.37 -11.36
N ALA A 522 17.48 12.26 -11.67
CA ALA A 522 16.89 12.36 -13.00
C ALA A 522 17.96 12.72 -14.05
N GLN A 523 18.84 13.69 -13.77
CA GLN A 523 19.96 14.03 -14.65
C GLN A 523 20.98 12.88 -14.78
N ILE A 524 21.25 12.14 -13.72
CA ILE A 524 22.14 10.96 -13.69
C ILE A 524 21.59 9.87 -14.62
N ALA A 525 20.34 9.46 -14.41
CA ALA A 525 19.69 8.41 -15.19
C ALA A 525 19.45 8.85 -16.64
N GLY A 526 19.12 10.12 -16.87
CA GLY A 526 18.93 10.70 -18.21
C GLY A 526 20.20 10.97 -19.01
N GLY A 527 21.40 10.73 -18.45
CA GLY A 527 22.66 10.95 -19.16
C GLY A 527 23.00 12.43 -19.39
N LYS A 528 22.58 13.32 -18.48
CA LYS A 528 22.84 14.77 -18.55
C LYS A 528 23.44 15.37 -17.27
N TYR A 529 23.88 14.56 -16.30
CA TYR A 529 24.47 15.10 -15.06
C TYR A 529 25.90 15.57 -15.29
N GLN A 530 26.24 16.72 -14.70
CA GLN A 530 27.58 17.27 -14.70
C GLN A 530 28.13 17.23 -13.27
N ALA A 531 29.28 16.58 -13.05
CA ALA A 531 29.96 16.56 -11.77
C ALA A 531 30.18 17.99 -11.25
N GLY A 532 29.84 18.21 -9.97
CA GLY A 532 29.86 19.51 -9.31
C GLY A 532 28.61 20.39 -9.53
N ALA A 533 27.56 19.91 -10.20
CA ALA A 533 26.31 20.67 -10.36
C ALA A 533 25.54 20.82 -9.04
N GLU A 534 25.45 19.77 -8.22
CA GLU A 534 25.05 19.88 -6.80
C GLU A 534 26.34 19.93 -5.94
N PRO A 535 26.58 20.99 -5.14
CA PRO A 535 27.87 21.18 -4.45
C PRO A 535 28.23 20.13 -3.38
N SER A 536 27.29 19.34 -2.87
CA SER A 536 27.55 18.22 -1.95
C SER A 536 27.73 16.87 -2.64
N SER A 537 27.41 16.76 -3.94
CA SER A 537 27.47 15.51 -4.69
C SER A 537 28.91 15.14 -5.07
N ASN A 538 29.27 13.88 -4.85
CA ASN A 538 30.48 13.25 -5.37
C ASN A 538 30.23 12.43 -6.65
N SER A 539 29.00 12.45 -7.21
CA SER A 539 28.67 11.69 -8.42
C SER A 539 29.54 12.11 -9.62
N PRO A 540 30.07 11.15 -10.40
CA PRO A 540 30.72 11.45 -11.67
C PRO A 540 29.71 12.00 -12.69
N SER A 541 30.18 12.73 -13.70
CA SER A 541 29.32 13.19 -14.79
C SER A 541 28.68 12.00 -15.52
N SER A 542 27.38 12.09 -15.77
CA SER A 542 26.65 11.12 -16.57
C SER A 542 26.36 11.72 -17.95
N HIS A 543 26.94 11.12 -19.00
CA HIS A 543 26.86 11.61 -20.38
C HIS A 543 26.05 10.69 -21.32
N PHE A 544 25.51 9.59 -20.80
CA PHE A 544 24.75 8.60 -21.56
C PHE A 544 23.57 8.08 -20.72
N PRO A 545 22.34 7.95 -21.28
CA PRO A 545 21.19 7.48 -20.51
C PRO A 545 21.40 6.08 -19.94
N LEU A 546 21.19 5.93 -18.64
CA LEU A 546 21.25 4.66 -17.91
C LEU A 546 19.95 3.88 -18.15
N ARG A 547 19.87 3.19 -19.28
CA ARG A 547 18.66 2.45 -19.76
C ARG A 547 18.16 1.34 -18.84
N ASN A 548 18.92 1.01 -17.80
CA ASN A 548 18.56 0.04 -16.78
C ASN A 548 18.24 0.71 -15.42
N VAL A 549 18.05 2.03 -15.38
CA VAL A 549 17.60 2.78 -14.20
C VAL A 549 16.16 3.25 -14.38
N TYR A 550 15.35 3.13 -13.33
CA TYR A 550 13.93 3.47 -13.32
C TYR A 550 13.58 4.29 -12.08
N ALA A 551 12.67 5.25 -12.24
CA ALA A 551 12.13 6.07 -11.16
C ALA A 551 10.78 5.50 -10.70
N GLU A 552 10.70 5.05 -9.46
CA GLU A 552 9.45 4.66 -8.82
C GLU A 552 8.89 5.87 -8.04
N LEU A 553 7.56 6.03 -8.03
CA LEU A 553 6.87 7.25 -7.58
C LEU A 553 6.42 7.20 -6.11
N GLY A 554 5.66 6.18 -5.74
CA GLY A 554 5.26 5.82 -4.38
C GLY A 554 4.80 6.97 -3.50
N THR A 555 5.28 6.92 -2.25
CA THR A 555 5.12 7.99 -1.26
C THR A 555 5.51 9.37 -1.76
N THR A 556 6.47 9.52 -2.68
CA THR A 556 6.83 10.83 -3.22
C THR A 556 5.72 11.43 -4.08
N MET A 557 4.90 10.61 -4.76
CA MET A 557 3.67 11.10 -5.35
C MET A 557 2.60 11.35 -4.28
N ALA A 558 2.37 10.38 -3.37
CA ALA A 558 1.32 10.49 -2.35
C ALA A 558 1.46 11.74 -1.46
N SER A 559 2.67 12.05 -1.03
CA SER A 559 3.01 13.21 -0.18
C SER A 559 3.06 14.56 -0.91
N MET A 560 2.81 14.59 -2.22
CA MET A 560 2.83 15.81 -3.03
C MET A 560 1.55 16.08 -3.84
N ILE A 561 0.93 15.07 -4.45
CA ILE A 561 -0.10 15.25 -5.48
C ILE A 561 -1.36 15.96 -4.98
N VAL A 562 -1.58 15.96 -3.66
CA VAL A 562 -2.64 16.70 -2.96
C VAL A 562 -2.12 17.99 -2.30
N THR A 563 -1.02 17.88 -1.56
CA THR A 563 -0.58 18.89 -0.57
C THR A 563 0.52 19.83 -1.07
N PHE A 564 1.30 19.40 -2.07
CA PHE A 564 2.36 20.17 -2.72
C PHE A 564 2.31 19.98 -4.26
N PRO A 565 1.16 20.28 -4.91
CA PRO A 565 0.96 19.98 -6.33
C PRO A 565 1.93 20.69 -7.27
N THR A 566 2.51 21.84 -6.89
CA THR A 566 3.58 22.49 -7.66
C THR A 566 4.88 21.68 -7.58
N VAL A 567 5.23 21.14 -6.41
CA VAL A 567 6.39 20.24 -6.26
C VAL A 567 6.20 18.96 -7.08
N TRP A 568 4.99 18.38 -7.05
CA TRP A 568 4.65 17.22 -7.89
C TRP A 568 4.79 17.53 -9.39
N ALA A 569 4.24 18.66 -9.85
CA ALA A 569 4.34 19.10 -11.25
C ALA A 569 5.79 19.24 -11.72
N HIS A 570 6.68 19.70 -10.84
CA HIS A 570 8.11 19.79 -11.11
C HIS A 570 8.79 18.42 -11.12
N LEU A 571 8.49 17.54 -10.17
CA LEU A 571 9.08 16.20 -10.11
C LEU A 571 8.74 15.38 -11.35
N ILE A 572 7.46 15.21 -11.67
CA ILE A 572 7.04 14.37 -12.80
C ILE A 572 7.48 14.96 -14.14
N GLY A 573 7.49 16.30 -14.26
CA GLY A 573 8.01 16.99 -15.44
C GLY A 573 9.50 16.77 -15.69
N GLN A 574 10.32 16.74 -14.62
CA GLN A 574 11.75 16.43 -14.71
C GLN A 574 12.00 14.95 -15.05
N LEU A 575 11.28 14.02 -14.41
CA LEU A 575 11.39 12.60 -14.73
C LEU A 575 11.03 12.34 -16.22
N LEU A 576 9.96 12.96 -16.73
CA LEU A 576 9.59 12.88 -18.15
C LEU A 576 10.64 13.52 -19.07
N TYR A 577 11.27 14.64 -18.68
CA TYR A 577 12.26 15.35 -19.50
C TYR A 577 13.63 14.65 -19.57
N TYR A 578 14.08 14.04 -18.47
CA TYR A 578 15.41 13.41 -18.39
C TYR A 578 15.36 11.90 -18.67
N MET A 579 14.42 11.17 -18.07
CA MET A 579 14.36 9.70 -18.13
C MET A 579 13.33 9.20 -19.16
N GLY A 580 12.24 9.96 -19.33
CA GLY A 580 11.17 9.65 -20.27
C GLY A 580 10.12 8.66 -19.73
N GLU A 581 8.95 8.66 -20.36
CA GLU A 581 7.77 7.86 -20.00
C GLU A 581 7.99 6.33 -19.90
N ASP A 582 9.08 5.79 -20.45
CA ASP A 582 9.43 4.36 -20.36
C ASP A 582 10.22 3.99 -19.09
N HIS A 583 10.76 4.97 -18.38
CA HIS A 583 11.66 4.78 -17.24
C HIS A 583 11.06 5.25 -15.90
N ILE A 584 9.73 5.38 -15.84
CA ILE A 584 8.98 5.81 -14.66
C ILE A 584 7.92 4.74 -14.34
N VAL A 585 7.81 4.30 -13.10
CA VAL A 585 6.89 3.23 -12.66
C VAL A 585 6.05 3.64 -11.45
N PHE A 586 4.84 3.11 -11.37
CA PHE A 586 3.94 3.33 -10.25
C PHE A 586 4.13 2.23 -9.19
N GLY A 587 4.73 2.58 -8.06
CA GLY A 587 4.31 2.05 -6.78
C GLY A 587 3.36 3.05 -6.12
N SER A 588 2.54 2.57 -5.18
CA SER A 588 1.62 3.39 -4.40
C SER A 588 2.05 3.56 -2.93
N ASP A 589 2.95 2.70 -2.47
CA ASP A 589 3.39 2.55 -1.08
C ASP A 589 2.19 2.40 -0.10
N SER A 590 1.11 1.74 -0.59
CA SER A 590 -0.22 1.77 0.04
C SER A 590 -0.44 0.79 1.19
N LEU A 591 -1.66 0.89 1.74
CA LEU A 591 -2.09 0.61 3.12
C LEU A 591 -1.64 1.67 4.12
N TRP A 592 -0.38 2.11 4.09
CA TRP A 592 0.08 3.29 4.85
C TRP A 592 -0.87 4.48 4.67
N TYR A 593 -1.35 4.70 3.44
CA TYR A 593 -2.19 5.84 3.04
C TYR A 593 -3.58 5.41 2.55
N GLY A 594 -4.09 4.28 3.07
CA GLY A 594 -5.33 3.64 2.62
C GLY A 594 -5.15 2.81 1.34
N GLY A 595 -6.24 2.57 0.61
CA GLY A 595 -6.17 1.83 -0.67
C GLY A 595 -5.76 2.73 -1.85
N PRO A 596 -5.02 2.22 -2.85
CA PRO A 596 -4.36 3.06 -3.85
C PRO A 596 -5.30 3.73 -4.87
N GLN A 597 -6.61 3.45 -4.86
CA GLN A 597 -7.53 3.99 -5.86
C GLN A 597 -7.52 5.52 -5.93
N TRP A 598 -7.37 6.21 -4.80
CA TRP A 598 -7.27 7.67 -4.79
C TRP A 598 -6.02 8.19 -5.52
N GLN A 599 -4.90 7.46 -5.40
CA GLN A 599 -3.65 7.79 -6.09
C GLN A 599 -3.74 7.51 -7.59
N ILE A 600 -4.37 6.38 -7.96
CA ILE A 600 -4.62 6.00 -9.36
C ILE A 600 -5.50 7.08 -10.04
N ASP A 601 -6.60 7.49 -9.40
CA ASP A 601 -7.47 8.55 -9.91
C ASP A 601 -6.79 9.93 -9.91
N ALA A 602 -5.96 10.25 -8.91
CA ALA A 602 -5.18 11.49 -8.87
C ALA A 602 -4.18 11.56 -10.04
N LEU A 603 -3.37 10.51 -10.23
CA LEU A 603 -2.39 10.42 -11.33
C LEU A 603 -3.08 10.43 -12.70
N TRP A 604 -4.23 9.76 -12.83
CA TRP A 604 -5.01 9.78 -14.08
C TRP A 604 -5.55 11.18 -14.40
N ARG A 605 -6.08 11.90 -13.41
CA ARG A 605 -6.68 13.23 -13.58
C ARG A 605 -5.66 14.37 -13.63
N PHE A 606 -4.46 14.17 -13.09
CA PHE A 606 -3.40 15.19 -13.03
C PHE A 606 -2.92 15.62 -14.43
N GLN A 607 -2.53 16.89 -14.57
CA GLN A 607 -1.82 17.43 -15.72
C GLN A 607 -0.80 18.45 -15.23
N ILE A 608 0.39 18.49 -15.82
CA ILE A 608 1.36 19.55 -15.54
C ILE A 608 0.75 20.87 -16.06
N PRO A 609 0.66 21.95 -15.27
CA PRO A 609 0.14 23.22 -15.73
C PRO A 609 0.92 23.75 -16.95
N ASP A 610 0.22 24.29 -17.94
CA ASP A 610 0.83 24.69 -19.22
C ASP A 610 1.94 25.74 -19.02
N GLN A 611 1.76 26.67 -18.08
CA GLN A 611 2.79 27.65 -17.69
C GLN A 611 4.07 26.99 -17.14
N ILE A 612 3.97 25.84 -16.46
CA ILE A 612 5.13 25.08 -15.95
C ILE A 612 5.79 24.32 -17.11
N GLN A 613 5.00 23.69 -17.99
CA GLN A 613 5.51 23.07 -19.22
C GLN A 613 6.25 24.08 -20.10
N ASP A 614 5.66 25.25 -20.35
CA ASP A 614 6.24 26.30 -21.19
C ASP A 614 7.48 26.94 -20.58
N LYS A 615 7.50 27.20 -19.27
CA LYS A 615 8.65 27.81 -18.59
C LYS A 615 9.86 26.87 -18.54
N TRP A 616 9.62 25.57 -18.31
CA TRP A 616 10.69 24.59 -18.01
C TRP A 616 10.90 23.52 -19.08
N LYS A 617 10.12 23.56 -20.17
CA LYS A 617 10.19 22.64 -21.32
C LYS A 617 9.96 21.17 -20.96
N TYR A 618 9.12 20.93 -19.95
CA TYR A 618 8.68 19.59 -19.57
C TYR A 618 7.70 19.01 -20.60
N PRO A 619 7.81 17.71 -20.94
CA PRO A 619 6.80 17.02 -21.75
C PRO A 619 5.43 16.97 -21.06
N SER A 620 4.36 16.86 -21.84
CA SER A 620 3.01 16.65 -21.33
C SER A 620 2.82 15.24 -20.76
N LEU A 621 2.15 15.14 -19.61
CA LEU A 621 1.74 13.86 -19.01
C LEU A 621 0.43 13.38 -19.67
N ASP A 622 0.54 12.82 -20.87
CA ASP A 622 -0.60 12.33 -21.66
C ASP A 622 -1.14 10.95 -21.19
N HIS A 623 -2.20 10.46 -21.83
CA HIS A 623 -2.81 9.16 -21.50
C HIS A 623 -1.91 7.95 -21.84
N ARG A 624 -0.92 8.09 -22.72
CA ARG A 624 0.03 7.05 -23.11
C ARG A 624 1.14 6.94 -22.06
N ALA A 625 1.69 8.07 -21.62
CA ALA A 625 2.60 8.15 -20.48
C ALA A 625 1.93 7.65 -19.20
N LYS A 626 0.70 8.08 -18.90
CA LYS A 626 -0.06 7.60 -17.72
C LYS A 626 -0.25 6.10 -17.71
N ARG A 627 -0.64 5.47 -18.84
CA ARG A 627 -0.76 3.99 -18.90
C ARG A 627 0.59 3.29 -18.75
N LYS A 628 1.68 3.84 -19.32
CA LYS A 628 3.04 3.31 -19.10
C LYS A 628 3.43 3.31 -17.64
N ILE A 629 3.30 4.46 -16.98
CA ILE A 629 3.64 4.68 -15.58
C ILE A 629 2.78 3.79 -14.67
N LEU A 630 1.46 3.81 -14.84
CA LEU A 630 0.53 3.03 -14.02
C LEU A 630 0.70 1.51 -14.15
N GLY A 631 1.45 0.99 -15.12
CA GLY A 631 1.89 -0.41 -15.05
C GLY A 631 2.36 -1.08 -16.33
N LEU A 632 2.33 -0.46 -17.51
CA LEU A 632 2.87 -1.14 -18.72
C LEU A 632 4.41 -1.19 -18.74
N ASN A 633 5.09 -0.27 -18.07
CA ASN A 633 6.54 -0.35 -17.85
C ASN A 633 6.89 -1.52 -16.93
N SER A 634 6.15 -1.66 -15.83
CA SER A 634 6.33 -2.74 -14.85
C SER A 634 5.92 -4.09 -15.44
N ALA A 635 4.82 -4.18 -16.20
CA ALA A 635 4.46 -5.39 -16.97
C ALA A 635 5.61 -5.87 -17.87
N ARG A 636 6.31 -4.94 -18.53
CA ARG A 636 7.52 -5.23 -19.33
C ARG A 636 8.70 -5.68 -18.46
N LEU A 637 8.91 -5.08 -17.29
CA LEU A 637 9.96 -5.44 -16.33
C LEU A 637 9.73 -6.81 -15.66
N TYR A 638 8.48 -7.25 -15.53
CA TYR A 638 8.08 -8.51 -14.90
C TYR A 638 7.59 -9.58 -15.89
N GLY A 639 7.73 -9.34 -17.20
CA GLY A 639 7.41 -10.32 -18.25
C GLY A 639 5.93 -10.72 -18.35
N LEU A 640 5.02 -9.81 -17.99
CA LEU A 640 3.58 -10.06 -17.99
C LEU A 640 2.95 -9.85 -19.38
N ASP A 641 2.53 -10.95 -20.00
CA ASP A 641 1.84 -10.99 -21.31
C ASP A 641 0.31 -11.06 -21.17
N GLY A 642 -0.41 -10.61 -22.20
CA GLY A 642 -1.86 -10.80 -22.32
C GLY A 642 -2.29 -12.24 -22.69
N SER A 643 -3.60 -12.52 -22.61
CA SER A 643 -4.20 -13.86 -22.85
C SER A 643 -3.98 -14.45 -24.25
N ALA A 644 -3.55 -13.63 -25.20
CA ALA A 644 -2.78 -14.05 -26.37
C ALA A 644 -1.55 -13.15 -26.44
N ARG A 645 -0.37 -13.70 -26.82
CA ARG A 645 0.94 -13.02 -26.90
C ARG A 645 0.86 -11.63 -27.54
N ARG A 646 0.63 -10.63 -26.70
CA ARG A 646 0.40 -9.22 -26.97
C ARG A 646 0.68 -8.51 -25.64
N PRO A 647 1.29 -7.31 -25.66
CA PRO A 647 1.42 -6.51 -24.45
C PRO A 647 0.06 -6.29 -23.78
N VAL A 648 0.04 -6.33 -22.45
CA VAL A 648 -1.10 -5.90 -21.65
C VAL A 648 -1.41 -4.42 -21.96
N GLY A 649 -2.67 -3.99 -21.83
CA GLY A 649 -3.07 -2.59 -22.03
C GLY A 649 -3.59 -2.20 -23.41
N ALA A 650 -3.85 -3.15 -24.30
CA ALA A 650 -4.70 -2.92 -25.47
C ALA A 650 -6.19 -2.84 -25.08
N TYR A 651 -7.03 -2.26 -25.95
CA TYR A 651 -8.50 -2.21 -25.79
C TYR A 651 -9.06 -3.60 -25.43
N ALA A 652 -9.96 -3.63 -24.43
CA ALA A 652 -10.51 -4.85 -23.81
C ALA A 652 -9.52 -5.67 -22.95
N SER A 653 -8.79 -4.99 -22.04
CA SER A 653 -8.08 -5.63 -20.92
C SER A 653 -9.00 -6.56 -20.10
N PRO A 654 -8.56 -7.78 -19.71
CA PRO A 654 -9.44 -8.79 -19.13
C PRO A 654 -9.71 -8.64 -17.61
N TYR A 655 -8.91 -7.86 -16.88
CA TYR A 655 -8.92 -7.83 -15.41
C TYR A 655 -9.97 -6.89 -14.82
N LYS A 656 -10.83 -7.40 -13.91
CA LYS A 656 -11.98 -6.68 -13.35
C LYS A 656 -12.24 -7.07 -11.87
N GLN A 657 -12.30 -6.09 -10.95
CA GLN A 657 -12.30 -6.17 -9.45
C GLN A 657 -13.56 -6.71 -8.71
N GLY A 658 -13.43 -7.75 -7.87
CA GLY A 658 -14.57 -8.50 -7.29
C GLY A 658 -15.05 -8.16 -5.87
N SER A 659 -16.00 -8.97 -5.38
CA SER A 659 -16.49 -9.01 -3.98
C SER A 659 -16.34 -10.44 -3.42
N LEU A 660 -15.84 -10.58 -2.19
CA LEU A 660 -15.62 -11.86 -1.51
C LEU A 660 -16.76 -12.15 -0.52
N ALA A 661 -17.50 -13.25 -0.73
CA ALA A 661 -18.48 -13.73 0.24
C ALA A 661 -17.82 -14.50 1.42
N ASP A 662 -16.86 -15.37 1.12
CA ASP A 662 -16.39 -16.39 2.07
C ASP A 662 -14.98 -16.15 2.64
N TYR A 663 -14.42 -14.93 2.47
CA TYR A 663 -13.06 -14.57 2.90
C TYR A 663 -12.75 -14.96 4.36
N ALA A 664 -13.70 -14.76 5.27
CA ALA A 664 -13.52 -15.05 6.70
C ALA A 664 -13.18 -16.51 7.00
N SER A 665 -13.56 -17.47 6.14
CA SER A 665 -13.30 -18.90 6.35
C SER A 665 -11.82 -19.30 6.23
N TYR A 666 -11.02 -18.53 5.48
CA TYR A 666 -9.60 -18.80 5.24
C TYR A 666 -8.65 -18.08 6.20
N MET A 667 -9.19 -17.23 7.08
CA MET A 667 -8.44 -16.38 8.02
C MET A 667 -9.01 -16.56 9.44
N GLN A 668 -9.18 -17.83 9.82
CA GLN A 668 -9.50 -18.25 11.18
C GLN A 668 -8.22 -18.52 11.97
N PRO A 669 -8.23 -18.35 13.31
CA PRO A 669 -7.09 -18.67 14.17
C PRO A 669 -6.58 -20.11 13.97
N GLY A 670 -5.28 -20.28 13.76
CA GLY A 670 -4.67 -21.60 13.51
C GLY A 670 -4.95 -22.17 12.12
N SER A 671 -5.12 -21.29 11.13
CA SER A 671 -5.07 -21.65 9.71
C SER A 671 -3.65 -21.45 9.16
N SER A 672 -3.26 -22.21 8.13
CA SER A 672 -1.87 -22.23 7.62
C SER A 672 -1.28 -20.87 7.18
N ILE A 673 -2.11 -19.85 6.92
CA ILE A 673 -1.67 -18.48 6.64
C ILE A 673 -1.64 -17.59 7.88
N ASP A 674 -2.45 -17.90 8.89
CA ASP A 674 -2.51 -17.24 10.19
C ASP A 674 -1.30 -17.62 11.07
N ASP A 675 -0.96 -18.92 11.12
CA ASP A 675 0.27 -19.42 11.77
C ASP A 675 1.54 -18.74 11.21
N VAL A 676 1.58 -18.57 9.89
CA VAL A 676 2.68 -17.87 9.17
C VAL A 676 2.75 -16.40 9.54
N LEU A 677 1.65 -15.73 9.89
CA LEU A 677 1.61 -14.30 10.20
C LEU A 677 1.77 -13.97 11.70
N HIS A 678 1.69 -14.96 12.58
CA HIS A 678 1.89 -14.76 14.02
C HIS A 678 3.38 -14.76 14.45
N GLY A 679 4.24 -15.57 13.82
CA GLY A 679 5.70 -15.58 14.05
C GLY A 679 6.51 -15.18 12.80
N PRO A 680 7.85 -15.10 12.86
CA PRO A 680 8.68 -14.81 11.67
C PRO A 680 8.61 -15.91 10.59
N GLY A 681 8.28 -17.15 10.98
CA GLY A 681 8.01 -18.29 10.10
C GLY A 681 9.26 -18.94 9.49
N TYR A 682 9.17 -20.23 9.18
CA TYR A 682 10.16 -20.99 8.41
C TYR A 682 9.44 -21.95 7.42
N PRO A 683 10.13 -22.47 6.38
CA PRO A 683 9.48 -23.13 5.24
C PRO A 683 8.65 -24.38 5.56
N GLU A 684 7.35 -24.33 5.22
CA GLU A 684 6.53 -25.50 4.88
C GLU A 684 5.96 -25.34 3.45
N PRO A 685 5.87 -26.42 2.65
CA PRO A 685 5.67 -26.32 1.21
C PRO A 685 4.21 -26.09 0.80
N ILE A 686 3.97 -25.09 -0.05
CA ILE A 686 2.68 -24.83 -0.72
C ILE A 686 2.80 -25.08 -2.23
N MET A 687 1.70 -25.51 -2.86
CA MET A 687 1.64 -25.93 -4.27
C MET A 687 1.56 -24.74 -5.26
N PRO A 688 2.23 -24.80 -6.42
CA PRO A 688 2.25 -23.70 -7.39
C PRO A 688 0.94 -23.59 -8.21
N ALA A 689 0.47 -22.35 -8.40
CA ALA A 689 -0.67 -22.01 -9.25
C ALA A 689 -0.27 -21.75 -10.73
N SER A 690 -1.24 -21.77 -11.65
CA SER A 690 -1.00 -21.64 -13.10
C SER A 690 -1.21 -20.23 -13.67
N LEU A 691 -0.37 -19.86 -14.64
CA LEU A 691 -0.46 -18.61 -15.41
C LEU A 691 -1.50 -18.74 -16.56
N LEU A 692 -2.69 -18.13 -16.43
CA LEU A 692 -3.56 -17.58 -17.51
C LEU A 692 -4.85 -16.97 -16.90
N PRO A 693 -5.49 -15.95 -17.51
CA PRO A 693 -6.58 -15.21 -16.87
C PRO A 693 -7.97 -15.79 -17.17
N ASN A 694 -8.59 -16.39 -16.15
CA ASN A 694 -10.06 -16.57 -16.05
C ASN A 694 -10.44 -16.73 -14.56
N ASP A 695 -9.92 -15.83 -13.74
CA ASP A 695 -9.74 -16.00 -12.29
C ASP A 695 -10.99 -15.71 -11.45
N ASN A 696 -10.92 -16.06 -10.17
CA ASN A 696 -12.07 -16.03 -9.28
C ASN A 696 -12.46 -14.60 -8.89
N PHE A 697 -11.49 -13.73 -8.62
CA PHE A 697 -11.73 -12.30 -8.41
C PHE A 697 -12.40 -11.64 -9.64
N THR A 698 -12.03 -12.04 -10.85
CA THR A 698 -12.64 -11.53 -12.10
C THR A 698 -14.09 -11.96 -12.27
N LYS A 699 -14.43 -13.21 -11.93
CA LYS A 699 -15.84 -13.68 -11.89
C LYS A 699 -16.63 -12.89 -10.85
N MET A 700 -16.03 -12.63 -9.69
CA MET A 700 -16.64 -11.87 -8.60
C MET A 700 -16.94 -10.40 -8.97
N LYS A 701 -16.18 -9.72 -9.86
CA LYS A 701 -16.59 -8.38 -10.35
C LYS A 701 -17.88 -8.46 -11.11
N ARG A 702 -17.91 -9.40 -12.06
CA ARG A 702 -19.01 -9.50 -13.02
C ARG A 702 -20.31 -9.71 -12.25
N ASN A 703 -20.31 -10.66 -11.32
CA ASN A 703 -21.44 -10.90 -10.43
C ASN A 703 -21.84 -9.65 -9.61
N TYR A 704 -20.90 -8.95 -8.95
CA TYR A 704 -21.22 -7.75 -8.15
C TYR A 704 -21.78 -6.59 -8.98
N ALA A 705 -21.27 -6.39 -10.20
CA ALA A 705 -21.79 -5.39 -11.13
C ALA A 705 -23.15 -5.81 -11.76
N GLU A 706 -23.32 -7.09 -12.07
CA GLU A 706 -24.57 -7.69 -12.58
C GLU A 706 -25.68 -7.68 -11.52
N MET A 707 -25.35 -7.70 -10.22
CA MET A 707 -26.29 -7.55 -9.10
C MET A 707 -26.90 -6.14 -8.96
N GLY A 708 -26.41 -5.14 -9.70
CA GLY A 708 -27.03 -3.81 -9.77
C GLY A 708 -27.02 -3.01 -8.47
N LEU A 709 -26.20 -3.40 -7.48
CA LEU A 709 -26.02 -2.68 -6.22
C LEU A 709 -25.24 -1.38 -6.45
N GLY A 710 -25.97 -0.34 -6.88
CA GLY A 710 -25.45 1.01 -7.01
C GLY A 710 -24.97 1.57 -5.66
N ARG A 711 -24.20 2.66 -5.73
CA ARG A 711 -23.68 3.34 -4.54
C ARG A 711 -24.84 3.82 -3.65
N SER A 712 -25.05 3.15 -2.52
CA SER A 712 -25.90 3.70 -1.47
C SER A 712 -25.22 4.92 -0.85
N ASN A 713 -25.96 6.02 -0.73
CA ASN A 713 -25.55 7.18 0.07
C ASN A 713 -26.03 7.08 1.52
N THR A 714 -26.81 6.04 1.89
CA THR A 714 -27.32 5.84 3.25
C THR A 714 -26.17 5.71 4.26
N ARG A 715 -26.26 6.50 5.32
CA ARG A 715 -25.32 6.51 6.45
C ARG A 715 -25.93 5.75 7.62
N PHE A 716 -25.09 5.15 8.45
CA PHE A 716 -25.46 4.51 9.70
C PHE A 716 -24.72 5.19 10.85
N GLY A 717 -25.34 5.28 12.02
CA GLY A 717 -24.87 6.06 13.17
C GLY A 717 -25.91 7.05 13.65
N TRP A 718 -25.48 8.16 14.25
CA TRP A 718 -26.29 9.21 14.84
C TRP A 718 -26.01 10.57 14.17
N MET A 719 -27.06 11.25 13.69
CA MET A 719 -26.98 12.62 13.18
C MET A 719 -27.51 13.60 14.24
N ARG A 720 -26.94 14.81 14.37
CA ARG A 720 -27.56 15.85 15.23
C ARG A 720 -28.80 16.43 14.57
N THR A 721 -29.92 16.38 15.27
CA THR A 721 -31.22 16.93 14.81
C THR A 721 -31.67 18.15 15.60
N ARG A 722 -31.17 18.34 16.82
CA ARG A 722 -31.47 19.48 17.71
C ARG A 722 -30.18 20.06 18.30
N GLY A 723 -30.15 21.37 18.54
CA GLY A 723 -29.02 22.10 19.15
C GLY A 723 -29.35 23.57 19.32
#